data_AF-A0A942BL04-F1
#
_entry.id   AF-A0A942BL04-F1
#
_cell.length_a   1.000
_cell.length_b   1.000
_cell.length_c   1.000
_cell.angle_alpha   90.00
_cell.angle_beta   90.00
_cell.angle_gamma   90.00
#
_symmetry.space_group_name_H-M   'P 1'
#
loop_
_entity.id
_entity.type
_entity.pdbx_description
1 polymer ?
#
loop_
_entity_poly.entity_id
_entity_poly.type
_entity_poly.pdbx_seq_one_letter_code
_entity_poly.pdbx_strand_id
1 'polypeptide(L)'
;MISMEFGMGGRIHQLWASDPNLPDQNEEFQFVLGPVNLADEYAEDYFPGTILIGARVNPSDPWIVARNTEAEPLMESEDPNKAAFSYQFPLLPEIEATGRFYEKSGIVPVICWDIEIKNRGRQILEIGELGFPFALNNIFEGFPRTREGMQDLLRDRVYIHPSIGGASSYLFAQRASADPPGLVIFPGENTQWEFYHHVHSSLNTPFRWDGIPIVYVHSRACIEREGWTTWFNDHTSLFLEPGDSKKVQICFAPAARDRFDTVVPTLAACGVPAIKVLPSAVAPTGVGIALEVSGTRPTQFFANAKSEIETDSDEDGGFCFISPNEPGMVRVGFVDTQGRESFAHVLFTEPIQDLIQARAKWICEHQVVDAPNGNLHCAILPADISTGEPLSHADDYSMPFGIESSLADALFLAEKNTIYPDKAECAILEAYCDEFLLDDVQNPGDGSIGVIFTDPRSISSNTGHARAYPLAFTFYTAMARLARIVGDLQHSPVHYLRLASQTVLAMFRHVPRSDWRGVGVPLMSSLTELFEELHREGESHWVEQIEQHLKSDIAPGRATDAAFGKHSWSLEGFDQAFFGPWIDMPQAEREELISLAYAARSLSPSWWWYGSDKRIWDDQEGPHPAFMDKGELCLGPTSVPHSMMLFETLEADQPYLPESWVRMAFGGMLGIWALVRPDGAATMGFCPDPASKHYGTSPLTGDIGVSLYHYLHRVSCYVLPTRSSGTVTFGCHFSSESDADSEEFIVTPWDGVGRRIVVRQLGLEVTASFGKIKEFRFDGRKRRASLVIENPSDRDLQSMVKVRGLWGTKAEANGTAIEAQPGDHGALSIPLALPAKGETRLELRITG
;
A
#
# COMPACT_ATOMS: atom_id res chain seq x y z
N MET A 1 -8.92 26.48 -12.15
CA MET A 1 -8.07 27.71 -12.25
C MET A 1 -7.17 27.73 -11.03
N ILE A 2 -5.89 28.14 -11.14
CA ILE A 2 -4.99 28.26 -9.97
C ILE A 2 -4.79 29.76 -9.66
N SER A 3 -4.85 30.12 -8.39
CA SER A 3 -4.53 31.46 -7.87
C SER A 3 -3.44 31.38 -6.81
N MET A 4 -2.51 32.34 -6.80
CA MET A 4 -1.39 32.39 -5.85
C MET A 4 -1.26 33.79 -5.24
N GLU A 5 -1.11 33.85 -3.91
CA GLU A 5 -0.72 35.07 -3.20
C GLU A 5 0.69 34.92 -2.60
N PHE A 6 1.51 35.93 -2.83
CA PHE A 6 2.91 35.95 -2.42
C PHE A 6 3.10 36.79 -1.16
N GLY A 7 3.83 36.26 -0.19
CA GLY A 7 4.22 36.98 1.03
C GLY A 7 5.68 37.41 1.02
N MET A 8 6.24 37.58 2.22
CA MET A 8 7.64 37.95 2.41
C MET A 8 8.56 36.87 1.82
N GLY A 9 9.71 37.29 1.28
CA GLY A 9 10.64 36.34 0.66
C GLY A 9 10.24 35.84 -0.72
N GLY A 10 9.12 36.31 -1.30
CA GLY A 10 8.61 35.81 -2.58
C GLY A 10 8.03 34.40 -2.49
N ARG A 11 7.63 33.99 -1.27
CA ARG A 11 7.01 32.69 -0.98
C ARG A 11 5.51 32.74 -1.24
N ILE A 12 4.94 31.64 -1.69
CA ILE A 12 3.50 31.47 -1.91
C ILE A 12 2.86 31.19 -0.54
N HIS A 13 2.16 32.19 0.01
CA HIS A 13 1.45 32.07 1.28
C HIS A 13 0.08 31.41 1.11
N GLN A 14 -0.50 31.55 -0.08
CA GLN A 14 -1.79 30.96 -0.41
C GLN A 14 -1.75 30.47 -1.85
N LEU A 15 -2.18 29.23 -2.06
CA LEU A 15 -2.31 28.58 -3.36
C LEU A 15 -3.67 27.92 -3.41
N TRP A 16 -4.58 28.49 -4.20
CA TRP A 16 -5.90 27.93 -4.41
C TRP A 16 -6.00 27.29 -5.78
N ALA A 17 -6.73 26.18 -5.87
CA ALA A 17 -7.18 25.66 -7.15
C ALA A 17 -8.69 25.41 -7.13
N SER A 18 -9.34 25.69 -8.26
CA SER A 18 -10.73 25.33 -8.54
C SER A 18 -10.81 24.15 -9.52
N ASP A 19 -11.89 23.36 -9.41
CA ASP A 19 -12.15 22.24 -10.31
C ASP A 19 -12.19 22.73 -11.77
N PRO A 20 -11.28 22.25 -12.65
CA PRO A 20 -11.27 22.64 -14.04
C PRO A 20 -12.55 22.26 -14.79
N ASN A 21 -13.32 21.27 -14.31
CA ASN A 21 -14.57 20.83 -14.94
C ASN A 21 -15.80 21.59 -14.44
N LEU A 22 -15.72 22.24 -13.28
CA LEU A 22 -16.81 22.98 -12.63
C LEU A 22 -16.36 24.39 -12.17
N PRO A 23 -15.80 25.23 -13.06
CA PRO A 23 -15.22 26.52 -12.66
C PRO A 23 -16.25 27.50 -12.07
N ASP A 24 -17.54 27.34 -12.39
CA ASP A 24 -18.62 28.24 -11.96
C ASP A 24 -19.13 27.96 -10.53
N GLN A 25 -18.68 26.87 -9.88
CA GLN A 25 -19.16 26.48 -8.54
C GLN A 25 -18.36 27.12 -7.38
N ASN A 26 -17.30 27.90 -7.65
CA ASN A 26 -16.51 28.65 -6.66
C ASN A 26 -15.95 27.83 -5.48
N GLU A 27 -15.86 26.50 -5.60
CA GLU A 27 -15.21 25.68 -4.58
C GLU A 27 -13.69 25.72 -4.80
N GLU A 28 -13.01 26.62 -4.10
CA GLU A 28 -11.56 26.78 -4.10
C GLU A 28 -10.95 26.04 -2.92
N PHE A 29 -9.95 25.19 -3.16
CA PHE A 29 -9.21 24.48 -2.11
C PHE A 29 -7.84 25.11 -1.87
N GLN A 30 -7.50 25.39 -0.60
CA GLN A 30 -6.20 25.93 -0.18
C GLN A 30 -5.18 24.80 0.05
N PHE A 31 -4.10 24.81 -0.74
CA PHE A 31 -3.06 23.79 -0.67
C PHE A 31 -1.89 24.12 0.26
N VAL A 32 -1.64 25.39 0.59
CA VAL A 32 -0.53 25.78 1.48
C VAL A 32 -0.90 25.53 2.93
N LEU A 33 0.05 25.04 3.72
CA LEU A 33 -0.11 24.84 5.15
C LEU A 33 -0.33 26.18 5.88
N GLY A 34 -1.13 26.17 6.95
CA GLY A 34 -1.17 27.29 7.88
C GLY A 34 0.16 27.47 8.64
N PRO A 35 0.37 28.62 9.32
CA PRO A 35 1.49 28.80 10.24
C PRO A 35 1.59 27.69 11.30
N VAL A 36 2.77 27.08 11.43
CA VAL A 36 3.06 26.02 12.43
C VAL A 36 4.47 26.21 12.96
N ASN A 37 4.63 26.18 14.29
CA ASN A 37 5.95 26.21 14.93
C ASN A 37 6.59 24.81 14.95
N LEU A 38 7.84 24.73 14.49
CA LEU A 38 8.66 23.52 14.38
C LEU A 38 9.87 23.63 15.30
N ALA A 39 9.62 23.84 16.59
CA ALA A 39 10.62 24.19 17.60
C ALA A 39 11.34 25.52 17.29
N ASP A 40 12.59 25.46 16.82
CA ASP A 40 13.40 26.64 16.50
C ASP A 40 13.11 27.21 15.10
N GLU A 41 12.23 26.55 14.35
CA GLU A 41 11.85 26.90 12.98
C GLU A 41 10.33 27.09 12.84
N TYR A 42 9.91 27.59 11.69
CA TYR A 42 8.51 27.83 11.34
C TYR A 42 8.19 27.19 9.98
N ALA A 43 6.99 26.65 9.82
CA ALA A 43 6.56 26.08 8.55
C ALA A 43 6.58 27.11 7.40
N GLU A 44 6.37 28.39 7.73
CA GLU A 44 6.47 29.53 6.80
C GLU A 44 7.85 29.66 6.15
N ASP A 45 8.90 29.13 6.79
CA ASP A 45 10.25 29.05 6.22
C ASP A 45 10.40 28.01 5.11
N TYR A 46 9.36 27.20 4.90
CA TYR A 46 9.32 26.08 3.98
C TYR A 46 8.10 26.13 3.05
N PHE A 47 7.41 27.29 2.98
CA PHE A 47 6.32 27.50 2.04
C PHE A 47 6.82 27.37 0.58
N PRO A 48 5.96 26.92 -0.35
CA PRO A 48 6.30 26.89 -1.78
C PRO A 48 6.82 28.26 -2.23
N GLY A 49 7.82 28.30 -3.12
CA GLY A 49 8.55 29.54 -3.44
C GLY A 49 9.81 29.77 -2.60
N THR A 50 10.04 28.95 -1.58
CA THR A 50 11.34 28.87 -0.90
C THR A 50 12.35 28.13 -1.77
N ILE A 51 13.59 28.60 -1.77
CA ILE A 51 14.74 28.02 -2.47
C ILE A 51 15.83 27.75 -1.42
N LEU A 52 16.24 26.49 -1.31
CA LEU A 52 17.38 26.07 -0.49
C LEU A 52 18.61 25.96 -1.39
N ILE A 53 19.71 26.60 -1.01
CA ILE A 53 20.98 26.55 -1.76
C ILE A 53 22.12 26.20 -0.81
N GLY A 54 22.89 25.17 -1.16
CA GLY A 54 24.17 24.85 -0.56
C GLY A 54 25.29 25.04 -1.57
N ALA A 55 26.26 25.91 -1.27
CA ALA A 55 27.35 26.22 -2.20
C ALA A 55 28.72 26.32 -1.52
N ARG A 56 29.78 26.12 -2.29
CA ARG A 56 31.18 26.32 -1.88
C ARG A 56 32.06 26.73 -3.06
N VAL A 57 33.23 27.28 -2.76
CA VAL A 57 34.21 27.71 -3.78
C VAL A 57 35.31 26.66 -3.98
N ASN A 58 35.83 26.06 -2.90
CA ASN A 58 36.78 24.96 -3.00
C ASN A 58 36.15 23.63 -2.55
N PRO A 59 36.48 22.50 -3.19
CA PRO A 59 35.96 21.17 -2.80
C PRO A 59 36.26 20.76 -1.35
N SER A 60 37.27 21.37 -0.72
CA SER A 60 37.62 21.13 0.69
C SER A 60 36.92 22.05 1.68
N ASP A 61 36.23 23.09 1.20
CA ASP A 61 35.53 24.04 2.06
C ASP A 61 34.22 23.41 2.57
N PRO A 62 33.78 23.77 3.79
CA PRO A 62 32.46 23.37 4.26
C PRO A 62 31.37 23.98 3.37
N TRP A 63 30.25 23.27 3.22
CA TRP A 63 29.06 23.78 2.55
C TRP A 63 28.50 24.99 3.28
N ILE A 64 28.30 26.11 2.57
CA ILE A 64 27.54 27.24 3.06
C ILE A 64 26.10 27.06 2.57
N VAL A 65 25.18 26.85 3.50
CA VAL A 65 23.75 26.64 3.20
C VAL A 65 22.97 27.91 3.53
N ALA A 66 22.07 28.29 2.63
CA ALA A 66 21.18 29.43 2.79
C ALA A 66 19.80 29.14 2.20
N ARG A 67 18.80 29.88 2.69
CA ARG A 67 17.47 29.96 2.08
C ARG A 67 17.13 31.42 1.79
N ASN A 68 16.24 31.67 0.84
CA ASN A 68 15.78 33.04 0.57
C ASN A 68 15.07 33.59 1.81
N THR A 69 15.59 34.69 2.35
CA THR A 69 15.02 35.38 3.52
C THR A 69 14.11 36.53 3.10
N GLU A 70 14.46 37.20 2.01
CA GLU A 70 13.75 38.34 1.44
C GLU A 70 13.69 38.21 -0.08
N ALA A 71 12.70 38.86 -0.69
CA ALA A 71 12.64 39.01 -2.13
C ALA A 71 12.10 40.37 -2.52
N GLU A 72 12.70 40.96 -3.55
CA GLU A 72 12.28 42.24 -4.13
C GLU A 72 11.47 41.96 -5.41
N PRO A 73 10.25 42.51 -5.55
CA PRO A 73 9.49 42.39 -6.79
C PRO A 73 10.24 43.03 -7.96
N LEU A 74 10.39 42.30 -9.05
CA LEU A 74 10.95 42.82 -10.30
C LEU A 74 9.84 43.55 -11.06
N MET A 75 10.02 44.86 -11.30
CA MET A 75 9.09 45.66 -12.10
C MET A 75 9.22 45.31 -13.59
N GLU A 76 8.67 44.17 -14.00
CA GLU A 76 8.74 43.71 -15.39
C GLU A 76 7.38 43.82 -16.14
N SER A 77 6.22 43.90 -15.46
CA SER A 77 4.91 43.86 -16.13
C SER A 77 3.71 44.23 -15.20
N GLU A 78 2.67 44.92 -15.72
CA GLU A 78 1.36 45.11 -15.04
C GLU A 78 0.39 43.91 -15.27
N ASP A 79 0.81 42.89 -16.01
CA ASP A 79 0.04 41.66 -16.25
C ASP A 79 -0.20 40.88 -14.94
N PRO A 80 -1.46 40.72 -14.49
CA PRO A 80 -1.77 39.99 -13.27
C PRO A 80 -1.41 38.49 -13.33
N ASN A 81 -1.17 37.95 -14.52
CA ASN A 81 -0.80 36.54 -14.71
C ASN A 81 0.72 36.31 -14.61
N LYS A 82 1.48 37.33 -14.19
CA LYS A 82 2.94 37.25 -14.04
C LYS A 82 3.37 37.87 -12.72
N ALA A 83 4.26 37.17 -12.02
CA ALA A 83 4.96 37.71 -10.85
C ALA A 83 6.46 37.42 -11.00
N ALA A 84 7.31 38.35 -10.58
CA ALA A 84 8.75 38.19 -10.69
C ALA A 84 9.44 38.74 -9.45
N PHE A 85 10.48 38.04 -9.00
CA PHE A 85 11.17 38.31 -7.73
C PHE A 85 12.68 38.16 -7.89
N SER A 86 13.43 39.02 -7.21
CA SER A 86 14.87 38.86 -6.96
C SER A 86 15.04 38.34 -5.53
N TYR A 87 15.62 37.16 -5.35
CA TYR A 87 15.78 36.52 -4.04
C TYR A 87 17.12 36.89 -3.40
N GLN A 88 17.08 37.17 -2.09
CA GLN A 88 18.27 37.51 -1.31
C GLN A 88 18.77 36.29 -0.52
N PHE A 89 20.06 36.00 -0.67
CA PHE A 89 20.79 34.97 0.09
C PHE A 89 21.95 35.62 0.86
N PRO A 90 21.72 36.11 2.11
CA PRO A 90 22.71 36.89 2.84
C PRO A 90 24.05 36.17 3.08
N LEU A 91 24.02 34.85 3.20
CA LEU A 91 25.22 34.01 3.43
C LEU A 91 25.96 33.63 2.14
N LEU A 92 25.34 33.84 0.97
CA LEU A 92 25.89 33.51 -0.35
C LEU A 92 25.81 34.74 -1.27
N PRO A 93 26.53 35.84 -0.96
CA PRO A 93 26.42 37.10 -1.69
C PRO A 93 26.92 37.01 -3.14
N GLU A 94 27.69 35.99 -3.50
CA GLU A 94 28.11 35.70 -4.88
C GLU A 94 27.00 35.12 -5.77
N ILE A 95 25.86 34.75 -5.20
CA ILE A 95 24.70 34.25 -5.94
C ILE A 95 23.73 35.40 -6.22
N GLU A 96 23.32 35.49 -7.48
CA GLU A 96 22.14 36.24 -7.91
C GLU A 96 21.06 35.22 -8.30
N ALA A 97 19.87 35.34 -7.73
CA ALA A 97 18.77 34.42 -8.00
C ALA A 97 17.49 35.19 -8.31
N THR A 98 16.82 34.83 -9.40
CA THR A 98 15.53 35.43 -9.78
C THR A 98 14.49 34.35 -10.01
N GLY A 99 13.23 34.66 -9.70
CA GLY A 99 12.08 33.80 -9.90
C GLY A 99 11.04 34.49 -10.75
N ARG A 100 10.50 33.81 -11.77
CA ARG A 100 9.40 34.32 -12.60
C ARG A 100 8.27 33.30 -12.62
N PHE A 101 7.11 33.71 -12.12
CA PHE A 101 5.85 32.98 -12.19
C PHE A 101 5.07 33.48 -13.40
N TYR A 102 4.55 32.56 -14.20
CA TYR A 102 3.63 32.88 -15.29
C TYR A 102 2.71 31.71 -15.61
N GLU A 103 1.52 32.02 -16.11
CA GLU A 103 0.61 31.01 -16.64
C GLU A 103 1.00 30.65 -18.09
N LYS A 104 1.17 29.35 -18.35
CA LYS A 104 1.28 28.79 -19.70
C LYS A 104 -0.08 28.22 -20.10
N SER A 105 -0.71 28.85 -21.08
CA SER A 105 -1.97 28.35 -21.66
C SER A 105 -1.72 27.03 -22.41
N GLY A 106 -2.61 26.07 -22.22
CA GLY A 106 -2.56 24.75 -22.84
C GLY A 106 -3.89 24.01 -22.67
N ILE A 107 -3.89 22.70 -22.92
CA ILE A 107 -5.06 21.84 -22.66
C ILE A 107 -5.43 21.90 -21.16
N VAL A 108 -4.40 21.89 -20.31
CA VAL A 108 -4.50 22.16 -18.87
C VAL A 108 -3.71 23.45 -18.60
N PRO A 109 -4.28 24.46 -17.93
CA PRO A 109 -3.53 25.64 -17.53
C PRO A 109 -2.48 25.26 -16.49
N VAL A 110 -1.24 25.70 -16.72
CA VAL A 110 -0.08 25.40 -15.87
C VAL A 110 0.53 26.70 -15.40
N ILE A 111 0.81 26.81 -14.10
CA ILE A 111 1.66 27.89 -13.59
C ILE A 111 3.11 27.40 -13.57
N CYS A 112 3.99 28.10 -14.28
CA CYS A 112 5.42 27.84 -14.31
C CYS A 112 6.15 28.81 -13.38
N TRP A 113 7.03 28.31 -12.54
CA TRP A 113 8.00 29.05 -11.75
C TRP A 113 9.39 28.79 -12.31
N ASP A 114 9.89 29.74 -13.09
CA ASP A 114 11.24 29.76 -13.60
C ASP A 114 12.18 30.36 -12.56
N ILE A 115 13.22 29.62 -12.19
CA ILE A 115 14.29 30.10 -11.30
C ILE A 115 15.59 30.17 -12.10
N GLU A 116 16.23 31.34 -12.10
CA GLU A 116 17.56 31.52 -12.66
C GLU A 116 18.55 31.81 -11.54
N ILE A 117 19.58 30.97 -11.41
CA ILE A 117 20.68 31.11 -10.46
C ILE A 117 21.93 31.47 -11.23
N LYS A 118 22.58 32.57 -10.87
CA LYS A 118 23.75 33.11 -11.55
C LYS A 118 24.89 33.35 -10.57
N ASN A 119 26.09 32.98 -10.99
CA ASN A 119 27.31 33.33 -10.27
C ASN A 119 27.75 34.75 -10.64
N ARG A 120 27.53 35.72 -9.74
CA ARG A 120 28.02 37.11 -9.90
C ARG A 120 29.38 37.34 -9.23
N GLY A 121 29.97 36.29 -8.67
CA GLY A 121 31.28 36.30 -8.05
C GLY A 121 32.42 36.37 -9.07
N ARG A 122 33.64 36.07 -8.59
CA ARG A 122 34.88 36.06 -9.39
C ARG A 122 35.56 34.69 -9.46
N GLN A 123 34.99 33.69 -8.80
CA GLN A 123 35.52 32.32 -8.71
C GLN A 123 34.45 31.34 -9.18
N ILE A 124 34.85 30.13 -9.57
CA ILE A 124 33.90 29.06 -9.88
C ILE A 124 33.15 28.72 -8.58
N LEU A 125 31.83 28.58 -8.70
CA LEU A 125 30.95 28.24 -7.59
C LEU A 125 30.39 26.82 -7.81
N GLU A 126 30.58 25.94 -6.84
CA GLU A 126 29.93 24.64 -6.80
C GLU A 126 28.63 24.77 -6.01
N ILE A 127 27.48 24.58 -6.68
CA ILE A 127 26.16 24.44 -6.07
C ILE A 127 25.96 22.93 -5.81
N GLY A 128 26.12 22.51 -4.55
CA GLY A 128 25.93 21.12 -4.15
C GLY A 128 24.52 20.80 -3.69
N GLU A 129 23.72 21.81 -3.34
CA GLU A 129 22.32 21.64 -3.01
C GLU A 129 21.48 22.73 -3.69
N LEU A 130 20.42 22.29 -4.36
CA LEU A 130 19.34 23.13 -4.87
C LEU A 130 18.02 22.43 -4.61
N GLY A 131 17.35 22.83 -3.53
CA GLY A 131 16.15 22.16 -2.99
C GLY A 131 14.95 23.10 -2.90
N PHE A 132 13.75 22.50 -2.97
CA PHE A 132 12.48 23.20 -2.94
C PHE A 132 11.54 22.51 -1.93
N PRO A 133 11.28 23.14 -0.77
CA PRO A 133 10.33 22.62 0.19
C PRO A 133 8.89 23.00 -0.20
N PHE A 134 7.95 22.12 0.13
CA PHE A 134 6.53 22.31 -0.12
C PHE A 134 5.72 22.04 1.14
N ALA A 135 5.61 23.04 2.02
CA ALA A 135 4.70 22.98 3.16
C ALA A 135 3.24 23.06 2.69
N LEU A 136 2.68 21.90 2.38
CA LEU A 136 1.29 21.73 1.93
C LEU A 136 0.37 21.40 3.11
N ASN A 137 -0.93 21.52 2.91
CA ASN A 137 -1.94 21.39 3.96
C ASN A 137 -2.21 19.93 4.38
N ASN A 138 -1.18 19.23 4.87
CA ASN A 138 -1.19 17.81 5.25
C ASN A 138 -1.07 17.56 6.77
N ILE A 139 -1.37 18.56 7.62
CA ILE A 139 -1.41 18.38 9.07
C ILE A 139 -2.80 17.90 9.53
N PHE A 140 -2.91 16.73 10.13
CA PHE A 140 -4.20 16.12 10.49
C PHE A 140 -4.68 16.52 11.90
N GLU A 141 -4.56 17.81 12.19
CA GLU A 141 -4.88 18.43 13.49
C GLU A 141 -5.92 19.55 13.36
N GLY A 142 -6.52 19.91 14.51
CA GLY A 142 -7.43 21.05 14.63
C GLY A 142 -8.91 20.73 14.43
N PHE A 143 -9.28 19.45 14.35
CA PHE A 143 -10.66 19.03 14.15
C PHE A 143 -11.22 18.29 15.36
N PRO A 144 -12.51 18.48 15.72
CA PRO A 144 -13.13 17.72 16.77
C PRO A 144 -13.22 16.24 16.37
N ARG A 145 -13.09 15.37 17.37
CA ARG A 145 -13.29 13.91 17.27
C ARG A 145 -14.78 13.55 17.14
N THR A 146 -15.42 14.11 16.12
CA THR A 146 -16.82 13.90 15.76
C THR A 146 -16.93 13.62 14.26
N ARG A 147 -18.10 13.17 13.83
CA ARG A 147 -18.40 12.93 12.42
C ARG A 147 -18.15 14.18 11.56
N GLU A 148 -18.68 15.31 12.01
CA GLU A 148 -18.58 16.58 11.29
C GLU A 148 -17.10 17.03 11.21
N GLY A 149 -16.35 16.89 12.31
CA GLY A 149 -14.92 17.19 12.31
C GLY A 149 -14.10 16.29 11.38
N MET A 150 -14.46 15.02 11.24
CA MET A 150 -13.83 14.11 10.28
C MET A 150 -14.12 14.53 8.83
N GLN A 151 -15.37 14.84 8.52
CA GLN A 151 -15.76 15.33 7.19
C GLN A 151 -15.04 16.63 6.85
N ASP A 152 -14.93 17.55 7.81
CA ASP A 152 -14.17 18.79 7.66
C ASP A 152 -12.67 18.49 7.43
N LEU A 153 -12.08 17.56 8.18
CA LEU A 153 -10.68 17.15 7.98
C LEU A 153 -10.44 16.63 6.57
N LEU A 154 -11.26 15.69 6.10
CA LEU A 154 -11.09 15.07 4.79
C LEU A 154 -11.28 16.09 3.67
N ARG A 155 -12.23 17.01 3.83
CA ARG A 155 -12.51 18.07 2.87
C ARG A 155 -11.38 19.10 2.80
N ASP A 156 -10.72 19.38 3.95
CA ASP A 156 -9.81 20.51 4.15
C ASP A 156 -8.32 20.11 4.23
N ARG A 157 -7.97 18.84 4.05
CA ARG A 157 -6.57 18.32 4.10
C ARG A 157 -6.19 17.51 2.86
N VAL A 158 -4.88 17.39 2.63
CA VAL A 158 -4.32 16.61 1.53
C VAL A 158 -3.39 15.49 2.00
N TYR A 159 -3.39 14.39 1.27
CA TYR A 159 -2.30 13.42 1.23
C TYR A 159 -1.27 13.86 0.19
N ILE A 160 0.02 13.79 0.52
CA ILE A 160 1.11 14.08 -0.42
C ILE A 160 1.68 12.76 -0.92
N HIS A 161 1.67 12.58 -2.24
CA HIS A 161 2.19 11.41 -2.95
C HIS A 161 3.44 11.78 -3.74
N PRO A 162 4.64 11.54 -3.21
CA PRO A 162 5.89 11.83 -3.91
C PRO A 162 6.18 10.80 -5.01
N SER A 163 6.92 11.24 -6.02
CA SER A 163 7.49 10.42 -7.09
C SER A 163 8.78 11.06 -7.56
N ILE A 164 9.93 10.43 -7.32
CA ILE A 164 11.26 11.02 -7.57
C ILE A 164 12.00 10.18 -8.61
N GLY A 165 11.61 10.37 -9.86
CA GLY A 165 12.09 9.61 -11.00
C GLY A 165 12.85 10.48 -12.00
N GLY A 166 13.66 11.46 -11.57
CA GLY A 166 14.37 12.34 -12.50
C GLY A 166 13.44 13.35 -13.18
N ALA A 167 13.39 13.36 -14.51
CA ALA A 167 12.51 14.23 -15.28
C ALA A 167 11.01 13.90 -15.14
N SER A 168 10.67 12.67 -14.78
CA SER A 168 9.28 12.21 -14.57
C SER A 168 8.81 12.37 -13.12
N SER A 169 9.52 13.18 -12.33
CA SER A 169 9.20 13.39 -10.93
C SER A 169 7.93 14.22 -10.74
N TYR A 170 7.24 14.03 -9.62
CA TYR A 170 6.15 14.88 -9.20
C TYR A 170 5.89 14.76 -7.69
N LEU A 171 5.28 15.77 -7.10
CA LEU A 171 4.52 15.68 -5.85
C LEU A 171 3.04 15.84 -6.21
N PHE A 172 2.21 14.89 -5.80
CA PHE A 172 0.77 15.00 -5.99
C PHE A 172 0.06 15.18 -4.65
N ALA A 173 -0.47 16.37 -4.41
CA ALA A 173 -1.32 16.67 -3.27
C ALA A 173 -2.78 16.34 -3.61
N GLN A 174 -3.22 15.17 -3.13
CA GLN A 174 -4.57 14.65 -3.29
C GLN A 174 -5.41 15.09 -2.10
N ARG A 175 -6.57 15.71 -2.32
CA ARG A 175 -7.53 15.96 -1.23
C ARG A 175 -7.91 14.64 -0.57
N ALA A 176 -7.93 14.62 0.76
CA ALA A 176 -8.21 13.41 1.53
C ALA A 176 -9.65 12.90 1.33
N SER A 177 -10.56 13.76 0.87
CA SER A 177 -11.92 13.39 0.43
C SER A 177 -11.99 12.71 -0.94
N ALA A 178 -10.87 12.58 -1.66
CA ALA A 178 -10.80 12.17 -3.08
C ALA A 178 -11.41 13.16 -4.10
N ASP A 179 -12.07 14.22 -3.63
CA ASP A 179 -12.72 15.20 -4.52
C ASP A 179 -11.69 15.99 -5.34
N PRO A 180 -12.01 16.37 -6.59
CA PRO A 180 -11.22 17.33 -7.33
C PRO A 180 -11.35 18.76 -6.73
N PRO A 181 -10.43 19.68 -7.03
CA PRO A 181 -9.13 19.42 -7.64
C PRO A 181 -8.11 18.91 -6.60
N GLY A 182 -7.19 18.05 -7.02
CA GLY A 182 -5.86 17.91 -6.43
C GLY A 182 -4.84 18.81 -7.16
N LEU A 183 -3.60 18.83 -6.67
CA LEU A 183 -2.51 19.63 -7.22
C LEU A 183 -1.30 18.75 -7.53
N VAL A 184 -0.84 18.76 -8.79
CA VAL A 184 0.44 18.14 -9.17
C VAL A 184 1.51 19.22 -9.31
N ILE A 185 2.64 19.00 -8.65
CA ILE A 185 3.84 19.84 -8.68
C ILE A 185 4.96 19.02 -9.31
N PHE A 186 5.63 19.52 -10.34
CA PHE A 186 6.58 18.73 -11.12
C PHE A 186 7.70 19.58 -11.73
N PRO A 187 8.88 19.01 -12.07
CA PRO A 187 9.92 19.73 -12.77
C PRO A 187 9.50 19.99 -14.23
N GLY A 188 9.70 21.22 -14.70
CA GLY A 188 9.44 21.62 -16.07
C GLY A 188 10.70 21.73 -16.94
N GLU A 189 10.51 21.83 -18.25
CA GLU A 189 11.59 21.93 -19.25
C GLU A 189 12.61 20.79 -19.11
N ASN A 190 13.89 21.13 -18.88
CA ASN A 190 15.01 20.21 -18.69
C ASN A 190 15.39 20.03 -17.20
N THR A 191 14.48 20.34 -16.29
CA THR A 191 14.68 20.15 -14.84
C THR A 191 14.43 18.70 -14.48
N GLN A 192 15.18 18.18 -13.52
CA GLN A 192 15.02 16.83 -13.00
C GLN A 192 15.11 16.88 -11.48
N TRP A 193 14.36 16.02 -10.78
CA TRP A 193 14.55 15.83 -9.35
C TRP A 193 15.23 14.50 -9.09
N GLU A 194 16.35 14.55 -8.37
CA GLU A 194 17.16 13.38 -8.05
C GLU A 194 16.87 12.85 -6.65
N PHE A 195 16.41 13.68 -5.72
CA PHE A 195 16.32 13.31 -4.31
C PHE A 195 15.15 13.98 -3.60
N TYR A 196 14.70 13.39 -2.49
CA TYR A 196 13.75 14.00 -1.57
C TYR A 196 14.00 13.54 -0.13
N HIS A 197 13.57 14.37 0.82
CA HIS A 197 13.38 14.00 2.23
C HIS A 197 12.40 14.98 2.88
N HIS A 198 11.93 14.74 4.11
CA HIS A 198 11.16 15.74 4.85
C HIS A 198 12.05 16.65 5.69
N VAL A 199 11.59 17.88 5.95
CA VAL A 199 12.23 18.78 6.93
C VAL A 199 12.35 18.05 8.27
N HIS A 200 13.56 17.89 8.79
CA HIS A 200 13.82 17.07 9.98
C HIS A 200 13.01 17.49 11.22
N SER A 201 12.82 18.80 11.41
CA SER A 201 12.02 19.37 12.51
C SER A 201 10.52 19.01 12.39
N SER A 202 10.02 18.77 11.18
CA SER A 202 8.62 18.36 10.95
C SER A 202 8.34 16.90 11.34
N LEU A 203 9.35 16.04 11.29
CA LEU A 203 9.24 14.62 11.64
C LEU A 203 9.23 14.35 13.16
N ASN A 204 9.64 15.33 13.97
CA ASN A 204 9.75 15.20 15.43
C ASN A 204 8.76 16.14 16.15
N THR A 205 7.55 16.29 15.60
CA THR A 205 6.47 17.10 16.18
C THR A 205 5.46 16.24 16.93
N PRO A 206 4.70 16.80 17.90
CA PRO A 206 3.58 16.12 18.53
C PRO A 206 2.31 16.10 17.66
N PHE A 207 2.39 16.59 16.41
CA PHE A 207 1.26 16.67 15.51
C PHE A 207 1.14 15.38 14.69
N ARG A 208 -0.09 14.97 14.38
CA ARG A 208 -0.34 13.95 13.34
C ARG A 208 -0.04 14.54 11.98
N TRP A 209 1.12 14.19 11.44
CA TRP A 209 1.66 14.84 10.26
C TRP A 209 2.74 13.99 9.57
N ASP A 210 2.68 13.91 8.25
CA ASP A 210 3.71 13.26 7.42
C ASP A 210 4.98 14.13 7.26
N GLY A 211 4.92 15.40 7.68
CA GLY A 211 6.00 16.37 7.56
C GLY A 211 5.95 17.22 6.29
N ILE A 212 7.00 18.02 6.09
CA ILE A 212 7.15 18.93 4.93
C ILE A 212 8.15 18.32 3.94
N PRO A 213 7.72 17.89 2.73
CA PRO A 213 8.64 17.34 1.74
C PRO A 213 9.53 18.42 1.13
N ILE A 214 10.78 18.05 0.86
CA ILE A 214 11.76 18.81 0.10
C ILE A 214 12.19 17.98 -1.09
N VAL A 215 12.13 18.54 -2.29
CA VAL A 215 12.64 17.89 -3.52
C VAL A 215 13.88 18.61 -4.01
N TYR A 216 14.81 17.86 -4.59
CA TYR A 216 16.13 18.37 -4.94
C TYR A 216 16.44 18.18 -6.41
N VAL A 217 16.92 19.27 -7.04
CA VAL A 217 17.57 19.21 -8.36
C VAL A 217 19.02 18.76 -8.23
N HIS A 218 19.69 19.25 -7.18
CA HIS A 218 21.03 18.83 -6.78
C HIS A 218 21.03 18.62 -5.26
N SER A 219 21.67 17.55 -4.79
CA SER A 219 21.55 17.10 -3.39
C SER A 219 22.87 16.64 -2.75
N ARG A 220 24.00 16.74 -3.45
CA ARG A 220 25.33 16.37 -2.93
C ARG A 220 25.64 17.03 -1.58
N ALA A 221 25.39 18.33 -1.44
CA ALA A 221 25.69 19.04 -0.20
C ALA A 221 24.79 18.59 0.95
N CYS A 222 23.51 18.27 0.68
CA CYS A 222 22.59 17.75 1.68
C CYS A 222 23.11 16.42 2.25
N ILE A 223 23.39 15.45 1.37
CA ILE A 223 23.87 14.12 1.77
C ILE A 223 25.21 14.20 2.52
N GLU A 224 26.15 15.01 2.04
CA GLU A 224 27.46 15.17 2.70
C GLU A 224 27.34 15.85 4.07
N ARG A 225 26.48 16.87 4.19
CA ARG A 225 26.27 17.62 5.43
C ARG A 225 25.62 16.77 6.51
N GLU A 226 24.61 15.99 6.14
CA GLU A 226 23.87 15.13 7.07
C GLU A 226 24.59 13.80 7.33
N GLY A 227 25.56 13.43 6.49
CA GLY A 227 26.29 12.17 6.61
C GLY A 227 25.43 10.95 6.26
N TRP A 228 24.37 11.14 5.47
CA TRP A 228 23.51 10.04 5.02
C TRP A 228 24.23 9.16 3.99
N THR A 229 23.87 7.87 3.97
CA THR A 229 24.25 7.00 2.85
C THR A 229 23.58 7.44 1.56
N THR A 230 24.09 7.01 0.41
CA THR A 230 23.44 7.28 -0.89
C THR A 230 21.99 6.80 -0.90
N TRP A 231 21.16 7.51 -1.64
CA TRP A 231 19.75 7.17 -1.87
C TRP A 231 19.57 6.32 -3.14
N PHE A 232 18.33 6.08 -3.56
CA PHE A 232 18.02 5.26 -4.74
C PHE A 232 18.47 5.86 -6.08
N ASN A 233 18.68 7.17 -6.12
CA ASN A 233 19.22 7.91 -7.26
C ASN A 233 20.60 8.48 -6.92
N ASP A 234 21.32 8.90 -7.95
CA ASP A 234 22.61 9.56 -7.79
C ASP A 234 22.46 11.00 -7.29
N HIS A 235 23.46 11.50 -6.57
CA HIS A 235 23.46 12.85 -6.00
C HIS A 235 24.44 13.75 -6.74
N THR A 236 24.00 14.86 -7.33
CA THR A 236 24.83 15.67 -8.23
C THR A 236 25.12 17.07 -7.68
N SER A 237 26.04 17.77 -8.34
CA SER A 237 26.38 19.18 -8.10
C SER A 237 26.49 19.91 -9.43
N LEU A 238 26.28 21.22 -9.38
CA LEU A 238 26.40 22.12 -10.53
C LEU A 238 27.61 23.04 -10.32
N PHE A 239 28.45 23.20 -11.33
CA PHE A 239 29.56 24.15 -11.33
C PHE A 239 29.20 25.35 -12.22
N LEU A 240 29.28 26.56 -11.68
CA LEU A 240 29.02 27.81 -12.39
C LEU A 240 30.30 28.65 -12.46
N GLU A 241 30.80 28.93 -13.66
CA GLU A 241 31.90 29.89 -13.84
C GLU A 241 31.41 31.32 -13.55
N PRO A 242 32.31 32.29 -13.28
CA PRO A 242 31.93 33.68 -13.10
C PRO A 242 31.11 34.21 -14.29
N GLY A 243 29.86 34.61 -14.03
CA GLY A 243 28.92 35.10 -15.03
C GLY A 243 27.94 34.05 -15.57
N ASP A 244 28.21 32.76 -15.37
CA ASP A 244 27.32 31.68 -15.80
C ASP A 244 26.02 31.67 -15.00
N SER A 245 24.95 31.23 -15.65
CA SER A 245 23.66 30.99 -15.02
C SER A 245 23.10 29.61 -15.37
N LYS A 246 22.28 29.09 -14.44
CA LYS A 246 21.46 27.90 -14.65
C LYS A 246 20.01 28.25 -14.40
N LYS A 247 19.16 27.84 -15.34
CA LYS A 247 17.71 27.90 -15.22
C LYS A 247 17.16 26.54 -14.78
N VAL A 248 16.23 26.56 -13.83
CA VAL A 248 15.37 25.44 -13.44
C VAL A 248 13.92 25.89 -13.45
N GLN A 249 12.98 24.97 -13.62
CA GLN A 249 11.56 25.27 -13.67
C GLN A 249 10.78 24.30 -12.79
N ILE A 250 9.85 24.83 -12.01
CA ILE A 250 8.86 24.08 -11.24
C ILE A 250 7.48 24.46 -11.78
N CYS A 251 6.63 23.47 -12.01
CA CYS A 251 5.30 23.66 -12.57
C CYS A 251 4.22 23.19 -11.60
N PHE A 252 3.07 23.86 -11.65
CA PHE A 252 1.88 23.56 -10.85
C PHE A 252 0.69 23.39 -11.81
N ALA A 253 -0.03 22.29 -11.67
CA ALA A 253 -1.23 22.03 -12.47
C ALA A 253 -2.32 21.36 -11.61
N PRO A 254 -3.61 21.64 -11.88
CA PRO A 254 -4.68 20.87 -11.28
C PRO A 254 -4.66 19.44 -11.82
N ALA A 255 -4.88 18.47 -10.94
CA ALA A 255 -5.01 17.06 -11.30
C ALA A 255 -6.04 16.40 -10.37
N ALA A 256 -6.45 15.17 -10.68
CA ALA A 256 -7.38 14.41 -9.87
C ALA A 256 -7.03 12.93 -10.02
N ARG A 257 -7.15 12.19 -8.92
CA ARG A 257 -7.02 10.74 -8.93
C ARG A 257 -8.13 10.13 -8.09
N ASP A 258 -9.02 9.43 -8.77
CA ASP A 258 -10.01 8.55 -8.17
C ASP A 258 -10.20 7.35 -9.11
N ARG A 259 -11.38 7.14 -9.73
CA ARG A 259 -11.63 6.12 -10.74
C ARG A 259 -10.82 6.30 -12.02
N PHE A 260 -10.41 7.54 -12.28
CA PHE A 260 -9.53 7.94 -13.35
C PHE A 260 -8.35 8.70 -12.75
N ASP A 261 -7.16 8.54 -13.33
CA ASP A 261 -5.96 9.26 -12.94
C ASP A 261 -5.61 10.29 -14.02
N THR A 262 -5.75 11.58 -13.70
CA THR A 262 -5.39 12.66 -14.63
C THR A 262 -3.96 13.13 -14.45
N VAL A 263 -3.22 12.65 -13.44
CA VAL A 263 -1.81 13.04 -13.24
C VAL A 263 -0.97 12.68 -14.47
N VAL A 264 -1.02 11.43 -14.93
CA VAL A 264 -0.25 10.98 -16.10
C VAL A 264 -0.61 11.74 -17.39
N PRO A 265 -1.90 11.86 -17.77
CA PRO A 265 -2.31 12.70 -18.90
C PRO A 265 -1.88 14.17 -18.78
N THR A 266 -1.99 14.77 -17.59
CA THR A 266 -1.60 16.17 -17.37
C THR A 266 -0.09 16.35 -17.56
N LEU A 267 0.74 15.49 -16.99
CA LEU A 267 2.19 15.51 -17.20
C LEU A 267 2.54 15.32 -18.67
N ALA A 268 1.91 14.34 -19.34
CA ALA A 268 2.13 14.08 -20.75
C ALA A 268 1.74 15.27 -21.64
N ALA A 269 0.62 15.94 -21.36
CA ALA A 269 0.20 17.16 -22.06
C ALA A 269 1.17 18.34 -21.84
N CYS A 270 1.93 18.32 -20.76
CA CYS A 270 2.99 19.30 -20.47
C CYS A 270 4.33 18.94 -21.13
N GLY A 271 4.43 17.83 -21.85
CA GLY A 271 5.69 17.33 -22.42
C GLY A 271 6.64 16.78 -21.35
N VAL A 272 6.11 16.40 -20.19
CA VAL A 272 6.87 15.77 -19.10
C VAL A 272 6.68 14.26 -19.21
N PRO A 273 7.76 13.46 -19.18
CA PRO A 273 7.64 12.01 -19.17
C PRO A 273 6.79 11.55 -17.98
N ALA A 274 5.83 10.67 -18.23
CA ALA A 274 5.01 10.07 -17.19
C ALA A 274 5.03 8.55 -17.32
N ILE A 275 5.15 7.85 -16.19
CA ILE A 275 5.34 6.40 -16.14
C ILE A 275 4.12 5.75 -15.49
N LYS A 276 3.55 4.74 -16.15
CA LYS A 276 2.63 3.76 -15.55
C LYS A 276 3.34 2.42 -15.41
N VAL A 277 2.99 1.67 -14.37
CA VAL A 277 3.58 0.37 -14.05
C VAL A 277 2.49 -0.70 -14.00
N LEU A 278 2.75 -1.88 -14.57
CA LEU A 278 1.82 -3.02 -14.59
C LEU A 278 2.59 -4.34 -14.41
N PRO A 279 2.02 -5.36 -13.74
CA PRO A 279 0.80 -5.29 -12.94
C PRO A 279 1.01 -4.54 -11.61
N SER A 280 2.26 -4.47 -11.13
CA SER A 280 2.69 -3.80 -9.90
C SER A 280 4.18 -3.42 -10.01
N ALA A 281 4.65 -2.53 -9.14
CA ALA A 281 6.09 -2.23 -8.98
C ALA A 281 6.84 -3.32 -8.19
N VAL A 282 6.12 -4.33 -7.68
CA VAL A 282 6.67 -5.55 -7.09
C VAL A 282 6.11 -6.76 -7.84
N ALA A 283 6.98 -7.68 -8.28
CA ALA A 283 6.57 -8.92 -8.92
C ALA A 283 7.63 -10.02 -8.71
N PRO A 284 7.26 -11.32 -8.77
CA PRO A 284 8.26 -12.37 -8.84
C PRO A 284 9.12 -12.27 -10.11
N THR A 285 10.39 -12.69 -10.05
CA THR A 285 11.33 -12.66 -11.19
C THR A 285 10.75 -13.28 -12.48
N GLY A 286 10.02 -14.39 -12.37
CA GLY A 286 9.39 -15.08 -13.50
C GLY A 286 8.16 -14.41 -14.11
N VAL A 287 7.67 -13.29 -13.56
CA VAL A 287 6.47 -12.59 -14.04
C VAL A 287 6.80 -11.39 -14.93
N GLY A 288 7.89 -10.68 -14.63
CA GLY A 288 8.26 -9.43 -15.29
C GLY A 288 7.37 -8.24 -14.91
N ILE A 289 7.83 -7.02 -15.24
CA ILE A 289 7.09 -5.77 -14.99
C ILE A 289 7.10 -4.94 -16.28
N ALA A 290 5.93 -4.40 -16.63
CA ALA A 290 5.75 -3.48 -17.75
C ALA A 290 5.75 -2.02 -17.27
N LEU A 291 6.47 -1.17 -18.00
CA LEU A 291 6.50 0.28 -17.85
C LEU A 291 5.94 0.89 -19.13
N GLU A 292 4.85 1.64 -19.01
CA GLU A 292 4.32 2.47 -20.08
C GLU A 292 4.73 3.92 -19.85
N VAL A 293 5.43 4.51 -20.81
CA VAL A 293 5.88 5.89 -20.83
C VAL A 293 4.95 6.70 -21.75
N SER A 294 4.55 7.88 -21.31
CA SER A 294 3.77 8.82 -22.12
C SER A 294 4.36 10.24 -22.02
N GLY A 295 4.02 11.09 -22.99
CA GLY A 295 4.39 12.52 -22.99
C GLY A 295 5.72 12.84 -23.66
N THR A 296 6.52 11.81 -23.95
CA THR A 296 7.76 11.91 -24.70
C THR A 296 8.13 10.55 -25.25
N ARG A 297 8.87 10.54 -26.36
CA ARG A 297 9.44 9.33 -26.95
C ARG A 297 10.71 8.91 -26.19
N PRO A 298 10.76 7.72 -25.58
CA PRO A 298 12.01 7.12 -25.11
C PRO A 298 12.91 6.79 -26.30
N THR A 299 14.20 7.08 -26.17
CA THR A 299 15.24 6.73 -27.15
C THR A 299 16.02 5.50 -26.74
N GLN A 300 16.13 5.26 -25.44
CA GLN A 300 16.84 4.14 -24.85
C GLN A 300 16.27 3.82 -23.47
N PHE A 301 16.06 2.54 -23.19
CA PHE A 301 15.83 2.02 -21.84
C PHE A 301 17.10 1.34 -21.31
N PHE A 302 17.28 1.36 -19.99
CA PHE A 302 18.40 0.72 -19.30
C PHE A 302 18.01 0.32 -17.87
N ALA A 303 18.77 -0.59 -17.28
CA ALA A 303 18.58 -1.00 -15.89
C ALA A 303 19.95 -1.12 -15.19
N ASN A 304 19.97 -0.90 -13.88
CA ASN A 304 21.19 -1.09 -13.07
C ASN A 304 21.53 -2.58 -12.84
N ALA A 305 20.53 -3.47 -12.94
CA ALA A 305 20.68 -4.91 -12.84
C ALA A 305 20.66 -5.56 -14.23
N LYS A 306 21.25 -6.75 -14.34
CA LYS A 306 21.26 -7.53 -15.58
C LYS A 306 19.88 -8.12 -15.84
N SER A 307 19.18 -7.52 -16.80
CA SER A 307 17.79 -7.88 -17.14
C SER A 307 17.58 -8.06 -18.63
N GLU A 308 16.62 -8.90 -18.99
CA GLU A 308 16.01 -8.89 -20.31
C GLU A 308 15.03 -7.71 -20.37
N ILE A 309 15.12 -6.93 -21.45
CA ILE A 309 14.31 -5.73 -21.66
C ILE A 309 13.74 -5.80 -23.08
N GLU A 310 12.42 -5.88 -23.17
CA GLU A 310 11.68 -5.76 -24.43
C GLU A 310 11.08 -4.37 -24.53
N THR A 311 11.31 -3.67 -25.63
CA THR A 311 10.93 -2.28 -25.77
C THR A 311 10.21 -2.01 -27.08
N ASP A 312 9.20 -1.15 -27.01
CA ASP A 312 8.58 -0.51 -28.18
C ASP A 312 8.46 1.00 -27.92
N SER A 313 8.57 1.84 -28.93
CA SER A 313 8.48 3.30 -28.74
C SER A 313 8.07 4.01 -30.04
N ASP A 314 7.13 4.94 -29.91
CA ASP A 314 6.62 5.79 -30.98
C ASP A 314 6.79 7.28 -30.63
N GLU A 315 6.12 8.18 -31.36
CA GLU A 315 6.23 9.62 -31.11
C GLU A 315 5.51 10.08 -29.82
N ASP A 316 4.54 9.32 -29.35
CA ASP A 316 3.65 9.67 -28.24
C ASP A 316 4.10 9.05 -26.91
N GLY A 317 4.90 7.98 -26.96
CA GLY A 317 5.36 7.28 -25.77
C GLY A 317 6.27 6.08 -26.04
N GLY A 318 6.29 5.18 -25.07
CA GLY A 318 6.99 3.91 -25.20
C GLY A 318 6.58 2.88 -24.17
N PHE A 319 6.95 1.65 -24.41
CA PHE A 319 6.68 0.48 -23.59
C PHE A 319 8.00 -0.23 -23.30
N CYS A 320 8.18 -0.67 -22.07
CA CYS A 320 9.34 -1.43 -21.62
C CYS A 320 8.87 -2.57 -20.71
N PHE A 321 9.03 -3.80 -21.15
CA PHE A 321 8.85 -4.99 -20.31
C PHE A 321 10.22 -5.46 -19.82
N ILE A 322 10.40 -5.50 -18.49
CA ILE A 322 11.65 -5.89 -17.86
C ILE A 322 11.48 -7.19 -17.07
N SER A 323 12.42 -8.11 -17.25
CA SER A 323 12.52 -9.36 -16.49
C SER A 323 13.98 -9.61 -16.08
N PRO A 324 14.35 -9.48 -14.80
CA PRO A 324 15.68 -9.79 -14.33
C PRO A 324 15.86 -11.29 -14.12
N ASN A 325 17.12 -11.73 -14.12
CA ASN A 325 17.47 -13.12 -13.84
C ASN A 325 17.49 -13.46 -12.35
N GLU A 326 17.66 -12.45 -11.49
CA GLU A 326 17.80 -12.59 -10.04
C GLU A 326 16.84 -11.64 -9.32
N PRO A 327 16.32 -12.03 -8.14
CA PRO A 327 15.54 -11.14 -7.29
C PRO A 327 16.35 -9.95 -6.80
N GLY A 328 15.67 -8.85 -6.51
CA GLY A 328 16.26 -7.64 -5.95
C GLY A 328 15.63 -6.36 -6.47
N MET A 329 16.11 -5.25 -5.93
CA MET A 329 15.73 -3.92 -6.39
C MET A 329 16.37 -3.62 -7.74
N VAL A 330 15.57 -3.11 -8.66
CA VAL A 330 16.00 -2.70 -10.01
C VAL A 330 15.57 -1.26 -10.26
N ARG A 331 16.55 -0.40 -10.54
CA ARG A 331 16.32 0.95 -11.05
C ARG A 331 16.27 0.86 -12.57
N VAL A 332 15.09 1.06 -13.13
CA VAL A 332 14.84 1.09 -14.58
C VAL A 332 14.85 2.54 -15.02
N GLY A 333 15.72 2.88 -15.96
CA GLY A 333 15.86 4.21 -16.50
C GLY A 333 15.55 4.28 -17.99
N PHE A 334 15.21 5.47 -18.46
CA PHE A 334 15.20 5.77 -19.89
C PHE A 334 15.67 7.20 -20.18
N VAL A 335 16.18 7.40 -21.39
CA VAL A 335 16.53 8.70 -21.94
C VAL A 335 15.53 9.06 -23.01
N ASP A 336 14.95 10.25 -22.96
CA ASP A 336 14.01 10.72 -23.99
C ASP A 336 14.68 11.49 -25.14
N THR A 337 13.90 11.90 -26.14
CA THR A 337 14.42 12.65 -27.30
C THR A 337 15.00 14.03 -26.96
N GLN A 338 14.75 14.55 -25.76
CA GLN A 338 15.30 15.80 -25.25
C GLN A 338 16.57 15.57 -24.41
N GLY A 339 17.01 14.32 -24.26
CA GLY A 339 18.16 13.93 -23.46
C GLY A 339 17.87 13.96 -21.95
N ARG A 340 16.60 13.95 -21.55
CA ARG A 340 16.21 13.92 -20.14
C ARG A 340 16.19 12.48 -19.64
N GLU A 341 16.67 12.27 -18.42
CA GLU A 341 16.68 10.97 -17.77
C GLU A 341 15.50 10.83 -16.82
N SER A 342 14.85 9.68 -16.88
CA SER A 342 13.72 9.31 -16.04
C SER A 342 13.91 7.93 -15.45
N PHE A 343 13.40 7.71 -14.24
CA PHE A 343 13.59 6.47 -13.50
C PHE A 343 12.29 5.94 -12.87
N ALA A 344 12.21 4.62 -12.78
CA ALA A 344 11.31 3.87 -11.93
C ALA A 344 12.12 2.92 -11.05
N HIS A 345 11.64 2.67 -9.83
CA HIS A 345 12.26 1.78 -8.86
C HIS A 345 11.33 0.59 -8.63
N VAL A 346 11.68 -0.55 -9.20
CA VAL A 346 10.88 -1.79 -9.07
C VAL A 346 11.64 -2.82 -8.24
N LEU A 347 10.93 -3.81 -7.71
CA LEU A 347 11.53 -4.88 -6.93
C LEU A 347 11.03 -6.24 -7.42
N PHE A 348 11.98 -7.13 -7.67
CA PHE A 348 11.68 -8.50 -8.04
C PHE A 348 11.89 -9.44 -6.87
N THR A 349 10.91 -10.28 -6.58
CA THR A 349 10.96 -11.23 -5.46
C THR A 349 11.29 -12.64 -5.95
N GLU A 350 11.60 -13.53 -5.01
CA GLU A 350 11.46 -14.98 -5.24
C GLU A 350 9.99 -15.32 -5.60
N PRO A 351 9.71 -16.52 -6.14
CA PRO A 351 8.33 -17.00 -6.27
C PRO A 351 7.56 -16.87 -4.95
N ILE A 352 6.34 -16.34 -5.00
CA ILE A 352 5.54 -16.07 -3.78
C ILE A 352 5.36 -17.33 -2.91
N GLN A 353 5.20 -18.50 -3.54
CA GLN A 353 5.15 -19.77 -2.82
C GLN A 353 6.38 -20.00 -1.93
N ASP A 354 7.57 -19.69 -2.45
CA ASP A 354 8.82 -19.92 -1.74
C ASP A 354 8.95 -18.96 -0.56
N LEU A 355 8.52 -17.71 -0.73
CA LEU A 355 8.45 -16.73 0.35
C LEU A 355 7.45 -17.11 1.45
N ILE A 356 6.29 -17.67 1.08
CA ILE A 356 5.30 -18.18 2.05
C ILE A 356 5.94 -19.25 2.94
N GLN A 357 6.65 -20.21 2.34
CA GLN A 357 7.30 -21.31 3.06
C GLN A 357 8.51 -20.81 3.87
N ALA A 358 9.33 -19.93 3.30
CA ALA A 358 10.47 -19.33 3.98
C ALA A 358 10.02 -18.55 5.22
N ARG A 359 8.97 -17.73 5.10
CA ARG A 359 8.43 -16.96 6.23
C ARG A 359 7.94 -17.86 7.36
N ALA A 360 7.18 -18.91 7.04
CA ALA A 360 6.69 -19.86 8.05
C ALA A 360 7.86 -20.55 8.78
N LYS A 361 8.86 -21.01 8.02
CA LYS A 361 10.08 -21.60 8.58
C LYS A 361 10.81 -20.62 9.52
N TRP A 362 10.98 -19.36 9.09
CA TRP A 362 11.68 -18.36 9.87
C TRP A 362 10.99 -18.06 11.20
N ILE A 363 9.65 -17.96 11.21
CA ILE A 363 8.85 -17.82 12.44
C ILE A 363 9.17 -18.96 13.40
N CYS A 364 9.09 -20.20 12.93
CA CYS A 364 9.35 -21.38 13.78
C CYS A 364 10.78 -21.43 14.33
N GLU A 365 11.77 -20.95 13.58
CA GLU A 365 13.18 -20.99 13.96
C GLU A 365 13.61 -19.84 14.88
N HIS A 366 12.98 -18.66 14.78
CA HIS A 366 13.48 -17.43 15.42
C HIS A 366 12.48 -16.76 16.38
N GLN A 367 11.18 -16.98 16.21
CA GLN A 367 10.15 -16.26 16.97
C GLN A 367 9.51 -17.08 18.10
N VAL A 368 9.64 -18.40 18.07
CA VAL A 368 9.06 -19.28 19.10
C VAL A 368 9.93 -19.29 20.35
N VAL A 369 9.36 -18.92 21.50
CA VAL A 369 10.10 -18.83 22.77
C VAL A 369 9.88 -20.04 23.66
N ASP A 370 10.98 -20.65 24.10
CA ASP A 370 10.99 -21.71 25.11
C ASP A 370 11.33 -21.14 26.51
N ALA A 371 10.30 -20.71 27.23
CA ALA A 371 10.42 -20.14 28.58
C ALA A 371 9.48 -20.83 29.61
N PRO A 372 9.67 -22.10 29.97
CA PRO A 372 8.69 -22.93 30.72
C PRO A 372 8.33 -22.46 32.14
N ASN A 373 8.91 -21.36 32.61
CA ASN A 373 8.62 -20.76 33.92
C ASN A 373 8.28 -19.26 33.81
N GLY A 374 8.04 -18.75 32.61
CA GLY A 374 7.71 -17.35 32.33
C GLY A 374 6.47 -17.26 31.46
N ASN A 375 5.86 -16.09 31.45
CA ASN A 375 4.60 -15.80 30.76
C ASN A 375 4.69 -15.67 29.23
N LEU A 376 5.85 -16.01 28.65
CA LEU A 376 6.11 -16.01 27.20
C LEU A 376 6.43 -17.42 26.69
N HIS A 377 6.18 -18.47 27.48
CA HIS A 377 6.39 -19.84 27.04
C HIS A 377 5.52 -20.14 25.81
N CYS A 378 6.09 -20.77 24.78
CA CYS A 378 5.40 -21.11 23.53
C CYS A 378 4.84 -19.91 22.74
N ALA A 379 5.18 -18.68 23.14
CA ALA A 379 4.78 -17.47 22.43
C ALA A 379 5.55 -17.33 21.10
N ILE A 380 4.90 -16.76 20.09
CA ILE A 380 5.51 -16.38 18.80
C ILE A 380 5.77 -14.87 18.85
N LEU A 381 6.96 -14.44 19.22
CA LEU A 381 7.23 -13.03 19.53
C LEU A 381 7.69 -12.24 18.30
N PRO A 382 7.44 -10.92 18.21
CA PRO A 382 8.14 -10.09 17.23
C PRO A 382 9.65 -10.21 17.41
N ALA A 383 10.40 -10.10 16.32
CA ALA A 383 11.85 -10.30 16.35
C ALA A 383 12.60 -9.24 15.54
N ASP A 384 13.87 -9.02 15.88
CA ASP A 384 14.79 -8.24 15.07
C ASP A 384 15.20 -9.06 13.83
N ILE A 385 14.95 -8.52 12.64
CA ILE A 385 15.16 -9.22 11.37
C ILE A 385 16.65 -9.39 11.00
N SER A 386 17.54 -8.66 11.66
CA SER A 386 18.98 -8.68 11.42
C SER A 386 19.66 -9.71 12.31
N THR A 387 19.27 -9.78 13.59
CA THR A 387 19.85 -10.72 14.56
C THR A 387 19.08 -12.04 14.64
N GLY A 388 17.78 -12.03 14.30
CA GLY A 388 16.87 -13.15 14.51
C GLY A 388 16.47 -13.33 15.97
N GLU A 389 16.76 -12.36 16.85
CA GLU A 389 16.43 -12.44 18.27
C GLU A 389 14.99 -11.98 18.52
N PRO A 390 14.17 -12.78 19.24
CA PRO A 390 12.83 -12.37 19.63
C PRO A 390 12.87 -11.30 20.74
N LEU A 391 12.01 -10.30 20.63
CA LEU A 391 11.77 -9.29 21.64
C LEU A 391 11.11 -9.97 22.83
N SER A 392 11.88 -10.25 23.87
CA SER A 392 11.49 -11.02 25.05
C SER A 392 11.76 -10.27 26.36
N HIS A 393 12.14 -9.00 26.29
CA HIS A 393 12.33 -8.18 27.49
C HIS A 393 10.98 -7.74 28.04
N ALA A 394 10.87 -7.62 29.37
CA ALA A 394 9.62 -7.24 30.02
C ALA A 394 9.08 -5.88 29.51
N ASP A 395 9.96 -4.95 29.18
CA ASP A 395 9.60 -3.62 28.68
C ASP A 395 8.91 -3.70 27.30
N ASP A 396 9.23 -4.72 26.48
CA ASP A 396 8.63 -4.94 25.15
C ASP A 396 7.13 -5.30 25.24
N TYR A 397 6.70 -5.85 26.39
CA TYR A 397 5.33 -6.25 26.68
C TYR A 397 4.64 -5.34 27.71
N SER A 398 5.24 -4.18 28.01
CA SER A 398 4.60 -3.16 28.82
C SER A 398 3.52 -2.38 28.04
N MET A 399 3.47 -2.56 26.72
CA MET A 399 2.57 -1.92 25.77
C MET A 399 1.92 -2.95 24.82
N PRO A 400 0.79 -2.63 24.16
CA PRO A 400 0.04 -3.59 23.33
C PRO A 400 0.83 -4.25 22.18
N PHE A 401 1.84 -3.55 21.64
CA PHE A 401 2.59 -3.96 20.45
C PHE A 401 3.10 -5.41 20.48
N GLY A 402 3.65 -5.87 21.61
CA GLY A 402 4.23 -7.21 21.71
C GLY A 402 3.19 -8.32 21.47
N ILE A 403 2.02 -8.20 22.12
CA ILE A 403 0.93 -9.19 22.00
C ILE A 403 0.24 -9.10 20.64
N GLU A 404 0.04 -7.88 20.12
CA GLU A 404 -0.56 -7.69 18.79
C GLU A 404 0.32 -8.28 17.68
N SER A 405 1.62 -8.01 17.73
CA SER A 405 2.59 -8.57 16.76
C SER A 405 2.68 -10.09 16.88
N SER A 406 2.62 -10.61 18.11
CA SER A 406 2.62 -12.06 18.35
C SER A 406 1.41 -12.74 17.69
N LEU A 407 0.22 -12.18 17.90
CA LEU A 407 -0.99 -12.68 17.25
C LEU A 407 -0.96 -12.52 15.72
N ALA A 408 -0.37 -11.43 15.21
CA ALA A 408 -0.27 -11.19 13.77
C ALA A 408 0.54 -12.30 13.06
N ASP A 409 1.72 -12.65 13.58
CA ASP A 409 2.56 -13.69 12.98
C ASP A 409 1.99 -15.11 13.21
N ALA A 410 1.39 -15.36 14.38
CA ALA A 410 0.65 -16.60 14.63
C ALA A 410 -0.52 -16.78 13.66
N LEU A 411 -1.25 -15.70 13.36
CA LEU A 411 -2.35 -15.69 12.40
C LEU A 411 -1.88 -16.01 10.98
N PHE A 412 -0.78 -15.40 10.52
CA PHE A 412 -0.17 -15.76 9.25
C PHE A 412 0.19 -17.25 9.21
N LEU A 413 0.86 -17.76 10.25
CA LEU A 413 1.31 -19.16 10.30
C LEU A 413 0.11 -20.12 10.28
N ALA A 414 -0.98 -19.80 10.99
CA ALA A 414 -2.21 -20.56 10.97
C ALA A 414 -2.84 -20.62 9.57
N GLU A 415 -3.00 -19.46 8.91
CA GLU A 415 -3.60 -19.41 7.56
C GLU A 415 -2.71 -20.07 6.51
N LYS A 416 -1.38 -19.89 6.59
CA LYS A 416 -0.41 -20.61 5.74
C LYS A 416 -0.65 -22.11 5.82
N ASN A 417 -0.86 -22.67 7.01
CA ASN A 417 -1.06 -24.10 7.19
C ASN A 417 -2.42 -24.60 6.64
N THR A 418 -3.38 -23.72 6.37
CA THR A 418 -4.60 -24.10 5.62
C THR A 418 -4.31 -24.33 4.13
N ILE A 419 -3.17 -23.81 3.62
CA ILE A 419 -2.75 -23.92 2.22
C ILE A 419 -1.65 -24.98 2.08
N TYR A 420 -0.61 -24.86 2.91
CA TYR A 420 0.57 -25.73 2.94
C TYR A 420 0.73 -26.35 4.35
N PRO A 421 -0.10 -27.35 4.72
CA PRO A 421 -0.03 -27.95 6.04
C PRO A 421 1.33 -28.58 6.32
N ASP A 422 1.93 -28.23 7.46
CA ASP A 422 3.13 -28.87 8.01
C ASP A 422 2.88 -29.29 9.46
N LYS A 423 3.26 -30.54 9.79
CA LYS A 423 2.96 -31.13 11.10
C LYS A 423 3.69 -30.43 12.26
N ALA A 424 4.94 -29.99 12.05
CA ALA A 424 5.71 -29.33 13.09
C ALA A 424 5.18 -27.92 13.35
N GLU A 425 4.83 -27.20 12.28
CA GLU A 425 4.19 -25.88 12.39
C GLU A 425 2.83 -25.97 13.10
N CYS A 426 2.00 -26.97 12.78
CA CYS A 426 0.74 -27.22 13.49
C CYS A 426 0.95 -27.44 15.00
N ALA A 427 1.96 -28.20 15.40
CA ALA A 427 2.25 -28.43 16.81
C ALA A 427 2.67 -27.15 17.54
N ILE A 428 3.42 -26.26 16.88
CA ILE A 428 3.77 -24.94 17.42
C ILE A 428 2.51 -24.09 17.62
N LEU A 429 1.58 -24.08 16.66
CA LEU A 429 0.33 -23.34 16.76
C LEU A 429 -0.57 -23.84 17.90
N GLU A 430 -0.60 -25.16 18.15
CA GLU A 430 -1.30 -25.74 19.28
C GLU A 430 -0.67 -25.35 20.62
N ALA A 431 0.65 -25.43 20.72
CA ALA A 431 1.37 -24.99 21.93
C ALA A 431 1.18 -23.48 22.17
N TYR A 432 1.22 -22.65 21.13
CA TYR A 432 0.91 -21.22 21.21
C TYR A 432 -0.51 -20.97 21.71
N CYS A 433 -1.50 -21.74 21.24
CA CYS A 433 -2.87 -21.64 21.68
C CYS A 433 -3.01 -22.03 23.17
N ASP A 434 -2.51 -23.21 23.55
CA ASP A 434 -2.81 -23.80 24.85
C ASP A 434 -1.88 -23.32 25.97
N GLU A 435 -0.60 -23.09 25.67
CA GLU A 435 0.44 -22.79 26.67
C GLU A 435 0.82 -21.31 26.72
N PHE A 436 0.36 -20.49 25.77
CA PHE A 436 0.55 -19.04 25.81
C PHE A 436 -0.78 -18.28 25.83
N LEU A 437 -1.61 -18.44 24.79
CA LEU A 437 -2.84 -17.67 24.69
C LEU A 437 -3.81 -18.01 25.82
N LEU A 438 -4.13 -19.28 26.04
CA LEU A 438 -5.11 -19.69 27.04
C LEU A 438 -4.56 -19.77 28.48
N ASP A 439 -3.23 -19.75 28.65
CA ASP A 439 -2.59 -19.77 29.97
C ASP A 439 -2.35 -18.34 30.50
N ASP A 440 -1.77 -17.46 29.68
CA ASP A 440 -1.26 -16.16 30.14
C ASP A 440 -1.94 -14.93 29.50
N VAL A 441 -2.51 -15.03 28.29
CA VAL A 441 -3.00 -13.85 27.54
C VAL A 441 -4.52 -13.68 27.58
N GLN A 442 -5.26 -14.76 27.42
CA GLN A 442 -6.70 -14.81 27.36
C GLN A 442 -7.25 -15.53 28.60
N ASN A 443 -8.16 -14.88 29.30
CA ASN A 443 -8.83 -15.49 30.44
C ASN A 443 -9.82 -16.58 29.98
N PRO A 444 -9.61 -17.87 30.29
CA PRO A 444 -10.49 -18.95 29.83
C PRO A 444 -11.88 -18.91 30.50
N GLY A 445 -12.05 -18.17 31.60
CA GLY A 445 -13.30 -18.04 32.33
C GLY A 445 -14.32 -17.11 31.66
N ASP A 446 -13.85 -16.01 31.03
CA ASP A 446 -14.72 -14.99 30.43
C ASP A 446 -14.34 -14.59 28.99
N GLY A 447 -13.22 -15.09 28.46
CA GLY A 447 -12.72 -14.83 27.12
C GLY A 447 -12.02 -13.48 26.93
N SER A 448 -11.83 -12.69 28.00
CA SER A 448 -11.15 -11.40 27.92
C SER A 448 -9.68 -11.56 27.57
N ILE A 449 -9.14 -10.64 26.76
CA ILE A 449 -7.75 -10.67 26.28
C ILE A 449 -7.02 -9.47 26.86
N GLY A 450 -5.96 -9.72 27.63
CA GLY A 450 -5.02 -8.67 28.02
C GLY A 450 -3.93 -8.48 26.97
N VAL A 451 -3.32 -7.29 26.98
CA VAL A 451 -2.37 -6.85 25.95
C VAL A 451 -1.03 -6.36 26.52
N ILE A 452 -0.89 -6.36 27.85
CA ILE A 452 0.35 -6.01 28.53
C ILE A 452 0.66 -6.99 29.65
N PHE A 453 1.95 -7.21 29.93
CA PHE A 453 2.43 -7.93 31.11
C PHE A 453 3.06 -6.94 32.10
N THR A 454 2.68 -7.03 33.37
CA THR A 454 3.24 -6.16 34.42
C THR A 454 4.58 -6.67 34.95
N ASP A 455 4.79 -7.99 34.91
CA ASP A 455 6.06 -8.64 35.20
C ASP A 455 6.15 -10.00 34.48
N PRO A 456 7.35 -10.62 34.35
CA PRO A 456 7.54 -11.87 33.59
C PRO A 456 6.82 -13.13 34.11
N ARG A 457 6.05 -13.03 35.19
CA ARG A 457 5.28 -14.15 35.78
C ARG A 457 3.82 -13.79 36.04
N SER A 458 3.38 -12.60 35.62
CA SER A 458 1.98 -12.21 35.68
C SER A 458 1.27 -12.67 34.42
N ILE A 459 -0.01 -13.03 34.57
CA ILE A 459 -0.96 -13.03 33.45
C ILE A 459 -1.07 -11.63 32.85
N SER A 460 -1.54 -11.56 31.62
CA SER A 460 -1.74 -10.30 30.91
C SER A 460 -2.85 -9.46 31.57
N SER A 461 -2.79 -8.15 31.34
CA SER A 461 -3.77 -7.18 31.83
C SER A 461 -4.14 -6.18 30.74
N ASN A 462 -4.90 -5.13 31.08
CA ASN A 462 -5.43 -4.15 30.13
C ASN A 462 -6.40 -4.74 29.09
N THR A 463 -7.47 -5.40 29.57
CA THR A 463 -8.47 -6.06 28.70
C THR A 463 -9.39 -5.10 27.93
N GLY A 464 -9.22 -3.79 28.13
CA GLY A 464 -10.01 -2.75 27.47
C GLY A 464 -9.54 -2.40 26.06
N HIS A 465 -8.47 -3.03 25.56
CA HIS A 465 -7.89 -2.72 24.25
C HIS A 465 -8.53 -3.56 23.13
N ALA A 466 -9.21 -2.90 22.18
CA ALA A 466 -10.05 -3.58 21.19
C ALA A 466 -9.25 -4.43 20.18
N ARG A 467 -8.09 -3.94 19.72
CA ARG A 467 -7.37 -4.48 18.56
C ARG A 467 -6.89 -5.92 18.70
N ALA A 468 -6.60 -6.38 19.93
CA ALA A 468 -6.17 -7.76 20.16
C ALA A 468 -7.30 -8.79 19.99
N TYR A 469 -8.57 -8.40 20.15
CA TYR A 469 -9.69 -9.33 20.07
C TYR A 469 -9.92 -9.85 18.65
N PRO A 470 -9.94 -9.00 17.59
CA PRO A 470 -10.01 -9.47 16.20
C PRO A 470 -8.86 -10.34 15.77
N LEU A 471 -7.64 -10.00 16.17
CA LEU A 471 -6.48 -10.83 15.92
C LEU A 471 -6.68 -12.25 16.47
N ALA A 472 -7.11 -12.37 17.73
CA ALA A 472 -7.32 -13.66 18.38
C ALA A 472 -8.51 -14.45 17.84
N PHE A 473 -9.69 -13.84 17.65
CA PHE A 473 -10.82 -14.61 17.10
C PHE A 473 -10.58 -15.01 15.64
N THR A 474 -9.85 -14.21 14.88
CA THR A 474 -9.47 -14.56 13.50
C THR A 474 -8.46 -15.71 13.50
N PHE A 475 -7.50 -15.70 14.43
CA PHE A 475 -6.57 -16.80 14.66
C PHE A 475 -7.33 -18.11 14.97
N TYR A 476 -8.26 -18.08 15.93
CA TYR A 476 -9.09 -19.26 16.24
C TYR A 476 -9.94 -19.71 15.05
N THR A 477 -10.45 -18.79 14.25
CA THR A 477 -11.20 -19.14 13.03
C THR A 477 -10.29 -19.82 12.01
N ALA A 478 -9.04 -19.36 11.84
CA ALA A 478 -8.04 -20.02 11.00
C ALA A 478 -7.66 -21.41 11.54
N MET A 479 -7.49 -21.56 12.86
CA MET A 479 -7.26 -22.86 13.51
C MET A 479 -8.43 -23.83 13.31
N ALA A 480 -9.68 -23.35 13.33
CA ALA A 480 -10.84 -24.17 13.02
C ALA A 480 -10.81 -24.71 11.58
N ARG A 481 -10.46 -23.85 10.61
CA ARG A 481 -10.27 -24.25 9.20
C ARG A 481 -9.15 -25.28 9.08
N LEU A 482 -8.03 -25.03 9.74
CA LEU A 482 -6.88 -25.94 9.76
C LEU A 482 -7.26 -27.31 10.34
N ALA A 483 -7.90 -27.34 11.51
CA ALA A 483 -8.37 -28.57 12.16
C ALA A 483 -9.26 -29.41 11.24
N ARG A 484 -10.13 -28.77 10.45
CA ARG A 484 -10.98 -29.46 9.48
C ARG A 484 -10.17 -30.07 8.32
N ILE A 485 -9.11 -29.38 7.87
CA ILE A 485 -8.28 -29.83 6.75
C ILE A 485 -7.37 -30.99 7.18
N VAL A 486 -6.64 -30.86 8.30
CA VAL A 486 -5.66 -31.86 8.71
C VAL A 486 -6.27 -33.02 9.49
N GLY A 487 -7.36 -32.76 10.23
CA GLY A 487 -8.17 -33.76 10.93
C GLY A 487 -7.58 -34.36 12.22
N ASP A 488 -6.31 -34.11 12.53
CA ASP A 488 -5.59 -34.66 13.68
C ASP A 488 -4.96 -33.63 14.61
N LEU A 489 -5.46 -32.38 14.59
CA LEU A 489 -5.19 -31.44 15.66
C LEU A 489 -5.80 -31.93 16.99
N GLN A 490 -5.21 -31.50 18.11
CA GLN A 490 -5.62 -31.75 19.49
C GLN A 490 -7.06 -31.31 19.75
N HIS A 491 -7.47 -30.18 19.17
CA HIS A 491 -8.82 -29.64 19.32
C HIS A 491 -9.61 -29.70 18.02
N SER A 492 -10.92 -29.87 18.14
CA SER A 492 -11.84 -29.94 17.00
C SER A 492 -12.12 -28.56 16.40
N PRO A 493 -12.58 -28.47 15.14
CA PRO A 493 -13.02 -27.19 14.55
C PRO A 493 -14.03 -26.45 15.44
N VAL A 494 -15.01 -27.17 15.99
CA VAL A 494 -16.03 -26.62 16.89
C VAL A 494 -15.44 -26.03 18.17
N HIS A 495 -14.37 -26.63 18.71
CA HIS A 495 -13.68 -26.09 19.89
C HIS A 495 -13.10 -24.70 19.59
N TYR A 496 -12.34 -24.57 18.50
CA TYR A 496 -11.76 -23.29 18.11
C TYR A 496 -12.83 -22.24 17.76
N LEU A 497 -13.92 -22.62 17.08
CA LEU A 497 -15.02 -21.69 16.80
C LEU A 497 -15.74 -21.22 18.06
N ARG A 498 -15.80 -22.07 19.10
CA ARG A 498 -16.28 -21.65 20.42
C ARG A 498 -15.34 -20.63 21.06
N LEU A 499 -14.03 -20.84 21.03
CA LEU A 499 -13.05 -19.86 21.52
C LEU A 499 -13.18 -18.53 20.77
N ALA A 500 -13.28 -18.57 19.45
CA ALA A 500 -13.50 -17.38 18.62
C ALA A 500 -14.77 -16.63 19.05
N SER A 501 -15.90 -17.34 19.17
CA SER A 501 -17.18 -16.74 19.55
C SER A 501 -17.17 -16.16 20.96
N GLN A 502 -16.53 -16.85 21.92
CA GLN A 502 -16.36 -16.36 23.29
C GLN A 502 -15.49 -15.09 23.32
N THR A 503 -14.44 -15.04 22.51
CA THR A 503 -13.57 -13.86 22.36
C THR A 503 -14.34 -12.65 21.85
N VAL A 504 -15.20 -12.83 20.83
CA VAL A 504 -16.06 -11.75 20.31
C VAL A 504 -17.01 -11.23 21.38
N LEU A 505 -17.68 -12.13 22.10
CA LEU A 505 -18.59 -11.73 23.19
C LEU A 505 -17.86 -11.08 24.35
N ALA A 506 -16.62 -11.50 24.64
CA ALA A 506 -15.78 -10.87 25.64
C ALA A 506 -15.41 -9.44 25.25
N MET A 507 -15.05 -9.20 23.98
CA MET A 507 -14.81 -7.85 23.48
C MET A 507 -16.00 -6.93 23.78
N PHE A 508 -17.23 -7.37 23.47
CA PHE A 508 -18.44 -6.57 23.76
C PHE A 508 -18.70 -6.31 25.25
N ARG A 509 -18.22 -7.20 26.14
CA ARG A 509 -18.38 -7.06 27.59
C ARG A 509 -17.30 -6.18 28.23
N HIS A 510 -16.06 -6.32 27.79
CA HIS A 510 -14.88 -5.79 28.49
C HIS A 510 -14.30 -4.53 27.84
N VAL A 511 -14.52 -4.33 26.54
CA VAL A 511 -14.00 -3.16 25.81
C VAL A 511 -15.03 -2.03 25.85
N PRO A 512 -14.62 -0.79 26.19
CA PRO A 512 -15.49 0.37 26.10
C PRO A 512 -16.14 0.48 24.71
N ARG A 513 -17.45 0.73 24.67
CA ARG A 513 -18.20 0.81 23.42
C ARG A 513 -17.65 1.85 22.44
N SER A 514 -17.03 2.92 22.94
CA SER A 514 -16.38 3.96 22.13
C SER A 514 -15.22 3.41 21.28
N ASP A 515 -14.55 2.37 21.76
CA ASP A 515 -13.24 1.96 21.24
C ASP A 515 -13.35 0.87 20.17
N TRP A 516 -14.57 0.39 19.89
CA TRP A 516 -14.84 -0.56 18.80
C TRP A 516 -16.05 -0.20 17.92
N ARG A 517 -16.94 0.72 18.34
CA ARG A 517 -18.10 1.19 17.52
C ARG A 517 -17.82 2.42 16.68
N GLY A 518 -16.76 3.13 17.00
CA GLY A 518 -16.36 4.36 16.35
C GLY A 518 -14.85 4.42 16.29
N VAL A 519 -14.21 3.29 16.07
CA VAL A 519 -12.79 3.18 15.75
C VAL A 519 -12.75 2.05 14.75
N GLY A 520 -12.08 2.28 13.63
CA GLY A 520 -11.70 1.19 12.76
C GLY A 520 -10.82 0.22 13.52
N VAL A 521 -11.30 -1.00 13.75
CA VAL A 521 -10.50 -2.03 14.40
C VAL A 521 -10.08 -3.04 13.32
N PRO A 522 -8.77 -3.20 13.07
CA PRO A 522 -8.25 -4.15 12.09
C PRO A 522 -8.88 -5.53 12.28
N LEU A 523 -9.12 -6.25 11.18
CA LEU A 523 -9.66 -7.62 11.17
C LEU A 523 -11.07 -7.79 11.75
N MET A 524 -11.77 -6.72 12.16
CA MET A 524 -13.19 -6.84 12.55
C MET A 524 -14.07 -7.35 11.41
N SER A 525 -13.66 -7.09 10.17
CA SER A 525 -14.26 -7.66 8.96
C SER A 525 -14.30 -9.20 8.98
N SER A 526 -13.36 -9.85 9.67
CA SER A 526 -13.24 -11.31 9.80
C SER A 526 -14.40 -11.98 10.56
N LEU A 527 -15.32 -11.20 11.14
CA LEU A 527 -16.57 -11.71 11.70
C LEU A 527 -17.46 -12.39 10.66
N THR A 528 -17.42 -11.93 9.40
CA THR A 528 -18.15 -12.57 8.29
C THR A 528 -17.71 -14.01 8.13
N GLU A 529 -16.40 -14.24 8.09
CA GLU A 529 -15.78 -15.56 7.98
C GLU A 529 -16.12 -16.44 9.19
N LEU A 530 -16.08 -15.88 10.40
CA LEU A 530 -16.49 -16.61 11.60
C LEU A 530 -17.94 -17.09 11.48
N PHE A 531 -18.86 -16.25 10.99
CA PHE A 531 -20.26 -16.63 10.80
C PHE A 531 -20.42 -17.74 9.76
N GLU A 532 -19.67 -17.68 8.66
CA GLU A 532 -19.68 -18.75 7.64
C GLU A 532 -19.18 -20.08 8.21
N GLU A 533 -18.10 -20.07 8.99
CA GLU A 533 -17.57 -21.27 9.63
C GLU A 533 -18.52 -21.83 10.70
N LEU A 534 -19.13 -20.96 11.52
CA LEU A 534 -20.14 -21.36 12.50
C LEU A 534 -21.36 -21.99 11.82
N HIS A 535 -21.84 -21.41 10.72
CA HIS A 535 -22.97 -21.99 9.99
C HIS A 535 -22.61 -23.35 9.39
N ARG A 536 -21.39 -23.49 8.85
CA ARG A 536 -20.88 -24.73 8.27
C ARG A 536 -20.80 -25.87 9.29
N GLU A 537 -20.36 -25.58 10.51
CA GLU A 537 -20.27 -26.56 11.60
C GLU A 537 -21.60 -26.74 12.37
N GLY A 538 -22.69 -26.05 11.98
CA GLY A 538 -24.00 -26.17 12.62
C GLY A 538 -24.15 -25.39 13.94
N GLU A 539 -23.25 -24.45 14.19
CA GLU A 539 -23.11 -23.67 15.42
C GLU A 539 -23.77 -22.28 15.35
N SER A 540 -24.85 -22.17 14.56
CA SER A 540 -25.57 -20.90 14.29
C SER A 540 -26.08 -20.16 15.54
N HIS A 541 -26.21 -20.85 16.68
CA HIS A 541 -26.63 -20.23 17.93
C HIS A 541 -25.63 -19.19 18.47
N TRP A 542 -24.34 -19.30 18.11
CA TRP A 542 -23.34 -18.28 18.40
C TRP A 542 -23.53 -17.04 17.53
N VAL A 543 -23.85 -17.23 16.24
CA VAL A 543 -24.17 -16.14 15.31
C VAL A 543 -25.34 -15.34 15.85
N GLU A 544 -26.41 -15.99 16.28
CA GLU A 544 -27.58 -15.32 16.86
C GLU A 544 -27.23 -14.46 18.08
N GLN A 545 -26.34 -14.94 18.96
CA GLN A 545 -25.91 -14.19 20.15
C GLN A 545 -25.04 -12.99 19.80
N ILE A 546 -24.08 -13.15 18.87
CA ILE A 546 -23.21 -12.06 18.42
C ILE A 546 -24.06 -11.01 17.69
N GLU A 547 -24.94 -11.42 16.80
CA GLU A 547 -25.87 -10.53 16.11
C GLU A 547 -26.80 -9.79 17.06
N GLN A 548 -27.25 -10.39 18.16
CA GLN A 548 -28.06 -9.69 19.16
C GLN A 548 -27.30 -8.53 19.80
N HIS A 549 -26.02 -8.73 20.13
CA HIS A 549 -25.17 -7.64 20.61
C HIS A 549 -25.05 -6.57 19.55
N LEU A 550 -24.66 -6.93 18.32
CA LEU A 550 -24.54 -5.99 17.19
C LEU A 550 -25.86 -5.21 16.95
N LYS A 551 -27.00 -5.88 16.84
CA LYS A 551 -28.33 -5.25 16.59
C LYS A 551 -28.77 -4.33 17.72
N SER A 552 -28.46 -4.68 18.98
CA SER A 552 -28.77 -3.82 20.13
C SER A 552 -27.93 -2.53 20.15
N ASP A 553 -26.93 -2.45 19.29
CA ASP A 553 -25.79 -1.56 19.41
C ASP A 553 -25.44 -0.76 18.14
N ILE A 554 -26.03 -1.11 16.99
CA ILE A 554 -25.96 -0.35 15.72
C ILE A 554 -26.83 0.91 15.84
N ALA A 555 -26.20 2.07 15.96
CA ALA A 555 -26.87 3.32 15.66
C ALA A 555 -27.04 3.45 14.14
N PRO A 556 -28.17 3.96 13.62
CA PRO A 556 -28.30 4.28 12.21
C PRO A 556 -27.26 5.34 11.81
N GLY A 557 -26.36 5.01 10.89
CA GLY A 557 -25.27 5.88 10.42
C GLY A 557 -24.75 5.44 9.05
N ARG A 558 -23.96 6.28 8.38
CA ARG A 558 -23.30 5.95 7.11
C ARG A 558 -22.06 5.10 7.39
N ALA A 559 -21.70 4.19 6.48
CA ALA A 559 -20.52 3.35 6.57
C ALA A 559 -19.22 4.17 6.63
N THR A 560 -19.19 5.33 5.99
CA THR A 560 -18.09 6.30 6.10
C THR A 560 -17.86 6.78 7.53
N ASP A 561 -18.92 6.86 8.35
CA ASP A 561 -18.81 7.20 9.77
C ASP A 561 -18.15 6.08 10.58
N ALA A 562 -18.34 4.82 10.15
CA ALA A 562 -17.73 3.65 10.77
C ALA A 562 -16.26 3.49 10.34
N ALA A 563 -15.92 3.85 9.10
CA ALA A 563 -14.58 3.67 8.53
C ALA A 563 -13.50 4.51 9.24
N PHE A 564 -13.81 5.75 9.57
CA PHE A 564 -12.85 6.65 10.22
C PHE A 564 -12.97 6.67 11.74
N GLY A 565 -14.10 6.22 12.28
CA GLY A 565 -14.37 6.30 13.70
C GLY A 565 -14.45 7.73 14.28
N LYS A 566 -14.82 7.81 15.55
CA LYS A 566 -14.80 9.00 16.41
C LYS A 566 -13.46 9.21 17.11
N HIS A 567 -12.58 8.20 17.25
CA HIS A 567 -11.44 8.31 18.18
C HIS A 567 -10.04 8.01 17.62
N SER A 568 -9.88 7.37 16.48
CA SER A 568 -8.58 7.04 15.88
C SER A 568 -8.48 7.60 14.47
N TRP A 569 -7.49 8.45 14.20
CA TRP A 569 -7.24 8.96 12.84
C TRP A 569 -6.43 7.93 12.03
N SER A 570 -7.07 6.79 11.75
CA SER A 570 -6.48 5.61 11.14
C SER A 570 -7.26 5.20 9.89
N LEU A 571 -6.56 4.63 8.91
CA LEU A 571 -7.18 4.03 7.73
C LEU A 571 -7.67 2.59 8.01
N GLU A 572 -7.39 2.02 9.18
CA GLU A 572 -7.71 0.62 9.51
C GLU A 572 -9.19 0.28 9.56
N GLY A 573 -10.10 1.27 9.58
CA GLY A 573 -11.54 0.98 9.65
C GLY A 573 -12.24 0.81 8.31
N PHE A 574 -11.55 1.11 7.21
CA PHE A 574 -12.17 1.03 5.88
C PHE A 574 -12.55 -0.40 5.52
N ASP A 575 -11.72 -1.40 5.84
CA ASP A 575 -12.04 -2.80 5.58
C ASP A 575 -13.22 -3.26 6.44
N GLN A 576 -13.26 -2.89 7.73
CA GLN A 576 -14.36 -3.17 8.64
C GLN A 576 -15.67 -2.58 8.11
N ALA A 577 -15.65 -1.31 7.70
CA ALA A 577 -16.82 -0.64 7.16
C ALA A 577 -17.30 -1.28 5.84
N PHE A 578 -16.36 -1.73 5.00
CA PHE A 578 -16.68 -2.27 3.68
C PHE A 578 -17.17 -3.73 3.72
N PHE A 579 -16.53 -4.58 4.51
CA PHE A 579 -16.81 -6.02 4.59
C PHE A 579 -17.72 -6.43 5.75
N GLY A 580 -18.04 -5.50 6.66
CA GLY A 580 -18.83 -5.78 7.85
C GLY A 580 -20.24 -6.30 7.52
N PRO A 581 -20.65 -7.47 8.04
CA PRO A 581 -21.93 -8.11 7.72
C PRO A 581 -23.15 -7.35 8.28
N TRP A 582 -22.93 -6.34 9.12
CA TRP A 582 -23.97 -5.54 9.76
C TRP A 582 -24.36 -4.28 8.98
N ILE A 583 -23.76 -4.02 7.81
CA ILE A 583 -24.06 -2.83 6.99
C ILE A 583 -24.66 -3.28 5.64
N ASP A 584 -25.99 -3.11 5.48
CA ASP A 584 -26.60 -3.15 4.15
C ASP A 584 -26.27 -1.85 3.42
N MET A 585 -25.16 -1.86 2.69
CA MET A 585 -24.58 -0.66 2.09
C MET A 585 -24.96 -0.51 0.61
N PRO A 586 -25.58 0.61 0.20
CA PRO A 586 -25.79 0.93 -1.19
C PRO A 586 -24.47 0.96 -1.98
N GLN A 587 -24.52 0.54 -3.25
CA GLN A 587 -23.36 0.52 -4.13
C GLN A 587 -22.60 1.87 -4.19
N ALA A 588 -23.31 3.00 -4.18
CA ALA A 588 -22.69 4.32 -4.21
C ALA A 588 -21.82 4.60 -2.98
N GLU A 589 -22.23 4.14 -1.80
CA GLU A 589 -21.47 4.31 -0.56
C GLU A 589 -20.27 3.35 -0.49
N ARG A 590 -20.38 2.16 -1.11
CA ARG A 590 -19.23 1.26 -1.29
C ARG A 590 -18.16 1.90 -2.18
N GLU A 591 -18.58 2.53 -3.29
CA GLU A 591 -17.67 3.24 -4.19
C GLU A 591 -17.01 4.43 -3.47
N GLU A 592 -17.76 5.21 -2.69
CA GLU A 592 -17.23 6.31 -1.88
C GLU A 592 -16.18 5.85 -0.85
N LEU A 593 -16.40 4.71 -0.17
CA LEU A 593 -15.40 4.13 0.73
C LEU A 593 -14.11 3.75 0.00
N ILE A 594 -14.22 3.16 -1.20
CA ILE A 594 -13.05 2.84 -2.02
C ILE A 594 -12.33 4.13 -2.41
N SER A 595 -13.04 5.16 -2.89
CA SER A 595 -12.47 6.47 -3.22
C SER A 595 -11.68 7.06 -2.06
N LEU A 596 -12.27 7.08 -0.86
CA LEU A 596 -11.65 7.63 0.34
C LEU A 596 -10.41 6.85 0.78
N ALA A 597 -10.47 5.51 0.78
CA ALA A 597 -9.31 4.68 1.09
C ALA A 597 -8.19 4.87 0.06
N TYR A 598 -8.54 4.94 -1.23
CA TYR A 598 -7.57 5.00 -2.33
C TYR A 598 -6.97 6.39 -2.53
N ALA A 599 -7.62 7.45 -2.02
CA ALA A 599 -7.02 8.79 -1.97
C ALA A 599 -5.70 8.82 -1.17
N ALA A 600 -5.55 7.93 -0.19
CA ALA A 600 -4.34 7.75 0.60
C ALA A 600 -3.28 6.85 -0.08
N ARG A 601 -3.51 6.39 -1.32
CA ARG A 601 -2.59 5.50 -2.05
C ARG A 601 -1.87 6.21 -3.18
N SER A 602 -0.59 5.88 -3.33
CA SER A 602 0.25 6.43 -4.40
C SER A 602 0.32 5.47 -5.60
N LEU A 603 0.42 6.04 -6.81
CA LEU A 603 0.80 5.33 -8.04
C LEU A 603 2.21 5.72 -8.51
N SER A 604 3.04 6.26 -7.60
CA SER A 604 4.45 6.53 -7.89
C SER A 604 5.14 5.25 -8.33
N PRO A 605 5.94 5.26 -9.43
CA PRO A 605 6.64 4.09 -9.95
C PRO A 605 7.85 3.70 -9.07
N SER A 606 7.61 3.56 -7.77
CA SER A 606 8.54 3.18 -6.72
C SER A 606 7.91 2.07 -5.90
N TRP A 607 8.58 0.93 -5.75
CA TRP A 607 8.01 -0.28 -5.15
C TRP A 607 7.47 -0.07 -3.72
N TRP A 608 8.04 0.85 -2.96
CA TRP A 608 7.58 1.17 -1.61
C TRP A 608 6.28 1.97 -1.59
N TRP A 609 6.04 2.87 -2.56
CA TRP A 609 4.83 3.70 -2.60
C TRP A 609 3.70 3.12 -3.45
N TYR A 610 4.01 2.30 -4.46
CA TYR A 610 3.04 1.87 -5.47
C TYR A 610 1.91 1.00 -4.89
N GLY A 611 0.72 1.58 -4.74
CA GLY A 611 -0.45 0.95 -4.11
C GLY A 611 -0.34 0.80 -2.59
N SER A 612 0.68 1.41 -1.96
CA SER A 612 0.80 1.47 -0.50
C SER A 612 -0.18 2.49 0.08
N ASP A 613 -0.83 2.13 1.18
CA ASP A 613 -1.57 3.09 2.00
C ASP A 613 -0.62 3.96 2.83
N LYS A 614 -1.01 5.20 3.09
CA LYS A 614 -0.38 6.06 4.10
C LYS A 614 -0.63 5.46 5.49
N ARG A 615 0.44 5.30 6.28
CA ARG A 615 0.32 4.95 7.71
C ARG A 615 0.33 6.23 8.53
N ILE A 616 -0.83 6.60 9.09
CA ILE A 616 -0.96 7.74 10.00
C ILE A 616 -0.95 7.21 11.42
N TRP A 617 0.10 7.55 12.18
CA TRP A 617 0.28 7.07 13.54
C TRP A 617 -0.35 8.04 14.56
N ASP A 618 -1.23 7.54 15.43
CA ASP A 618 -1.81 8.31 16.54
C ASP A 618 -0.96 8.13 17.81
N ASP A 619 -0.44 9.23 18.37
CA ASP A 619 0.45 9.22 19.55
C ASP A 619 -0.23 8.77 20.85
N GLN A 620 -1.53 8.47 20.80
CA GLN A 620 -2.30 8.00 21.96
C GLN A 620 -1.89 6.61 22.44
N GLU A 621 -1.17 5.84 21.62
CA GLU A 621 -0.74 4.48 21.95
C GLU A 621 0.59 4.43 22.72
N GLY A 622 1.17 5.59 23.07
CA GLY A 622 2.41 5.69 23.84
C GLY A 622 3.67 5.36 23.03
N PRO A 623 4.86 5.33 23.66
CA PRO A 623 6.09 4.98 22.98
C PRO A 623 6.04 3.53 22.49
N HIS A 624 6.26 3.34 21.20
CA HIS A 624 6.24 2.06 20.54
C HIS A 624 7.67 1.73 20.09
N PRO A 625 8.17 0.51 20.28
CA PRO A 625 9.56 0.17 19.95
C PRO A 625 9.86 0.33 18.45
N ALA A 626 8.84 0.26 17.60
CA ALA A 626 8.95 0.55 16.18
C ALA A 626 8.60 2.01 15.78
N PHE A 627 8.35 2.94 16.71
CA PHE A 627 8.08 4.37 16.43
C PHE A 627 9.15 5.26 17.05
N MET A 628 10.06 5.74 16.21
CA MET A 628 11.20 6.59 16.52
C MET A 628 10.96 8.05 16.10
N ASP A 629 10.18 8.27 15.04
CA ASP A 629 9.67 9.57 14.59
C ASP A 629 8.46 9.43 13.63
N LYS A 630 8.05 10.53 12.97
CA LYS A 630 6.90 10.57 12.04
C LYS A 630 7.22 10.23 10.58
N GLY A 631 8.39 9.67 10.29
CA GLY A 631 8.73 9.22 8.94
C GLY A 631 7.69 8.25 8.39
N GLU A 632 7.36 8.39 7.10
CA GLU A 632 6.39 7.52 6.44
C GLU A 632 6.92 6.08 6.39
N LEU A 633 6.20 5.17 7.05
CA LEU A 633 6.45 3.72 6.95
C LEU A 633 5.51 3.12 5.91
N CYS A 634 6.05 2.76 4.76
CA CYS A 634 5.28 2.23 3.64
C CYS A 634 4.94 0.74 3.80
N LEU A 635 3.96 0.28 3.02
CA LEU A 635 3.47 -1.10 2.91
C LEU A 635 2.80 -1.61 4.20
N GLY A 636 1.65 -0.98 4.51
CA GLY A 636 0.73 -1.13 5.66
C GLY A 636 0.15 -2.50 5.98
N PRO A 637 -0.25 -2.79 7.25
CA PRO A 637 -1.22 -3.86 7.53
C PRO A 637 -2.55 -3.63 6.80
N THR A 638 -2.85 -2.38 6.42
CA THR A 638 -4.00 -1.95 5.62
C THR A 638 -3.84 -2.12 4.11
N SER A 639 -2.60 -2.25 3.60
CA SER A 639 -2.30 -2.25 2.16
C SER A 639 -2.92 -3.42 1.41
N VAL A 640 -2.96 -4.60 2.02
CA VAL A 640 -3.63 -5.75 1.42
C VAL A 640 -5.16 -5.68 1.56
N PRO A 641 -5.76 -5.50 2.76
CA PRO A 641 -7.22 -5.53 2.90
C PRO A 641 -7.94 -4.42 2.12
N HIS A 642 -7.37 -3.22 1.98
CA HIS A 642 -7.99 -2.18 1.15
C HIS A 642 -7.90 -2.50 -0.36
N SER A 643 -6.86 -3.20 -0.82
CA SER A 643 -6.82 -3.69 -2.20
C SER A 643 -7.96 -4.67 -2.49
N MET A 644 -8.36 -5.46 -1.50
CA MET A 644 -9.45 -6.43 -1.64
C MET A 644 -10.82 -5.78 -1.78
N MET A 645 -11.01 -4.55 -1.27
CA MET A 645 -12.29 -3.83 -1.42
C MET A 645 -12.67 -3.70 -2.91
N LEU A 646 -11.70 -3.36 -3.77
CA LEU A 646 -11.95 -3.34 -5.22
C LEU A 646 -12.30 -4.73 -5.75
N PHE A 647 -11.53 -5.74 -5.40
CA PHE A 647 -11.72 -7.10 -5.90
C PHE A 647 -13.10 -7.68 -5.58
N GLU A 648 -13.66 -7.32 -4.43
CA GLU A 648 -15.03 -7.65 -4.06
C GLU A 648 -16.07 -7.00 -4.99
N THR A 649 -15.84 -5.74 -5.42
CA THR A 649 -16.72 -5.10 -6.41
C THR A 649 -16.63 -5.73 -7.80
N LEU A 650 -15.52 -6.44 -8.07
CA LEU A 650 -15.34 -7.15 -9.33
C LEU A 650 -16.21 -8.40 -9.41
N GLU A 651 -16.95 -8.81 -8.37
CA GLU A 651 -17.86 -9.96 -8.43
C GLU A 651 -19.02 -9.80 -9.43
N ALA A 652 -19.43 -8.55 -9.70
CA ALA A 652 -20.43 -8.22 -10.72
C ALA A 652 -19.79 -7.96 -12.10
N ASP A 653 -20.55 -8.18 -13.17
CA ASP A 653 -20.11 -7.80 -14.51
C ASP A 653 -20.14 -6.28 -14.65
N GLN A 654 -18.97 -5.67 -14.86
CA GLN A 654 -18.77 -4.23 -14.95
C GLN A 654 -18.31 -3.90 -16.37
N PRO A 655 -19.03 -3.05 -17.13
CA PRO A 655 -18.66 -2.71 -18.51
C PRO A 655 -17.38 -1.85 -18.57
N TYR A 656 -16.93 -1.30 -17.45
CA TYR A 656 -15.73 -0.49 -17.33
C TYR A 656 -15.05 -0.72 -15.98
N LEU A 657 -13.74 -0.96 -16.01
CA LEU A 657 -12.92 -1.05 -14.81
C LEU A 657 -12.14 0.26 -14.60
N PRO A 658 -12.19 0.87 -13.41
CA PRO A 658 -11.39 2.04 -13.09
C PRO A 658 -9.89 1.68 -13.05
N GLU A 659 -9.14 2.13 -14.07
CA GLU A 659 -7.74 1.73 -14.30
C GLU A 659 -6.84 2.05 -13.10
N SER A 660 -6.99 3.24 -12.53
CA SER A 660 -6.23 3.69 -11.35
C SER A 660 -6.49 2.83 -10.14
N TRP A 661 -7.73 2.46 -9.87
CA TRP A 661 -8.09 1.56 -8.77
C TRP A 661 -7.50 0.16 -8.99
N VAL A 662 -7.60 -0.40 -10.20
CA VAL A 662 -7.00 -1.71 -10.52
C VAL A 662 -5.50 -1.70 -10.26
N ARG A 663 -4.80 -0.66 -10.72
CA ARG A 663 -3.37 -0.47 -10.50
C ARG A 663 -3.01 -0.34 -9.01
N MET A 664 -3.77 0.44 -8.24
CA MET A 664 -3.56 0.58 -6.80
C MET A 664 -3.83 -0.73 -6.05
N ALA A 665 -4.89 -1.46 -6.42
CA ALA A 665 -5.22 -2.75 -5.81
C ALA A 665 -4.12 -3.80 -6.08
N PHE A 666 -3.66 -3.91 -7.33
CA PHE A 666 -2.59 -4.85 -7.69
C PHE A 666 -1.27 -4.46 -7.01
N GLY A 667 -0.97 -3.16 -6.97
CA GLY A 667 0.16 -2.58 -6.25
C GLY A 667 0.19 -3.01 -4.79
N GLY A 668 -0.87 -2.71 -4.03
CA GLY A 668 -0.93 -3.04 -2.60
C GLY A 668 -0.93 -4.54 -2.30
N MET A 669 -1.48 -5.37 -3.19
CA MET A 669 -1.47 -6.84 -3.00
C MET A 669 -0.08 -7.45 -3.17
N LEU A 670 0.72 -6.97 -4.11
CA LEU A 670 2.07 -7.51 -4.35
C LEU A 670 3.15 -6.77 -3.57
N GLY A 671 2.92 -5.50 -3.25
CA GLY A 671 3.86 -4.65 -2.52
C GLY A 671 4.32 -5.27 -1.20
N ILE A 672 3.41 -5.92 -0.46
CA ILE A 672 3.73 -6.54 0.83
C ILE A 672 4.86 -7.60 0.73
N TRP A 673 4.98 -8.29 -0.40
CA TRP A 673 6.00 -9.33 -0.59
C TRP A 673 7.41 -8.76 -0.74
N ALA A 674 7.56 -7.46 -1.01
CA ALA A 674 8.85 -6.78 -0.93
C ALA A 674 9.42 -6.74 0.49
N LEU A 675 8.57 -6.89 1.52
CA LEU A 675 8.98 -6.89 2.92
C LEU A 675 9.44 -8.26 3.42
N VAL A 676 9.31 -9.33 2.61
CA VAL A 676 9.72 -10.69 2.97
C VAL A 676 11.01 -11.05 2.23
N ARG A 677 12.07 -11.32 2.98
CA ARG A 677 13.38 -11.71 2.44
C ARG A 677 13.37 -13.18 1.99
N PRO A 678 14.30 -13.59 1.11
CA PRO A 678 14.41 -15.00 0.67
C PRO A 678 14.67 -16.01 1.80
N ASP A 679 15.27 -15.58 2.92
CA ASP A 679 15.48 -16.42 4.11
C ASP A 679 14.25 -16.49 5.04
N GLY A 680 13.19 -15.75 4.73
CA GLY A 680 11.94 -15.71 5.49
C GLY A 680 11.87 -14.63 6.57
N ALA A 681 12.96 -13.91 6.83
CA ALA A 681 12.90 -12.72 7.68
C ALA A 681 11.99 -11.67 7.03
N ALA A 682 11.10 -11.07 7.80
CA ALA A 682 10.13 -10.11 7.27
C ALA A 682 10.05 -8.86 8.13
N THR A 683 9.90 -7.69 7.50
CA THR A 683 9.86 -6.40 8.18
C THR A 683 8.45 -5.83 8.20
N MET A 684 8.07 -5.11 9.25
CA MET A 684 6.77 -4.46 9.30
C MET A 684 6.60 -3.29 8.33
N GLY A 685 7.66 -2.80 7.68
CA GLY A 685 7.54 -1.75 6.69
C GLY A 685 8.87 -1.17 6.22
N PHE A 686 8.80 -0.26 5.25
CA PHE A 686 9.96 0.41 4.66
C PHE A 686 9.80 1.93 4.70
N CYS A 687 10.80 2.66 5.19
CA CYS A 687 10.82 4.12 5.17
C CYS A 687 11.80 4.64 4.10
N PRO A 688 11.32 5.30 3.04
CA PRO A 688 12.18 5.85 1.99
C PRO A 688 12.90 7.15 2.37
N ASP A 689 12.59 7.76 3.52
CA ASP A 689 13.09 9.07 3.92
C ASP A 689 14.34 9.00 4.80
N PRO A 690 15.53 9.41 4.31
CA PRO A 690 16.77 9.38 5.10
C PRO A 690 16.82 10.39 6.24
N ALA A 691 15.94 11.40 6.28
CA ALA A 691 15.83 12.30 7.41
C ALA A 691 15.13 11.67 8.62
N SER A 692 14.42 10.55 8.40
CA SER A 692 13.76 9.77 9.44
C SER A 692 14.72 8.78 10.08
N LYS A 693 14.56 8.58 11.38
CA LYS A 693 15.18 7.48 12.15
C LYS A 693 14.71 6.11 11.68
N HIS A 694 13.58 6.03 10.95
CA HIS A 694 13.07 4.81 10.34
C HIS A 694 13.72 4.45 9.01
N TYR A 695 14.59 5.29 8.46
CA TYR A 695 15.12 5.11 7.11
C TYR A 695 15.59 3.68 6.81
N GLY A 696 15.09 3.13 5.71
CA GLY A 696 15.32 1.75 5.32
C GLY A 696 14.22 0.80 5.80
N THR A 697 14.55 -0.47 5.92
CA THR A 697 13.66 -1.50 6.45
C THR A 697 13.55 -1.36 7.95
N SER A 698 12.32 -1.38 8.50
CA SER A 698 12.14 -1.46 9.95
C SER A 698 12.86 -2.71 10.49
N PRO A 699 13.58 -2.62 11.63
CA PRO A 699 14.29 -3.76 12.17
C PRO A 699 13.35 -4.84 12.72
N LEU A 700 12.05 -4.56 12.90
CA LEU A 700 11.11 -5.46 13.57
C LEU A 700 10.12 -6.11 12.59
N THR A 701 9.72 -7.35 12.89
CA THR A 701 8.65 -8.05 12.15
C THR A 701 7.27 -7.40 12.34
N GLY A 702 6.97 -6.95 13.56
CA GLY A 702 5.78 -6.15 13.91
C GLY A 702 4.45 -6.73 13.41
N ASP A 703 3.69 -5.90 12.69
CA ASP A 703 2.31 -6.17 12.26
C ASP A 703 2.20 -6.82 10.86
N ILE A 704 3.31 -7.19 10.22
CA ILE A 704 3.31 -7.69 8.84
C ILE A 704 2.41 -8.92 8.65
N GLY A 705 2.31 -9.77 9.67
CA GLY A 705 1.50 -10.99 9.65
C GLY A 705 0.02 -10.73 9.31
N VAL A 706 -0.52 -9.55 9.63
CA VAL A 706 -1.90 -9.17 9.29
C VAL A 706 -2.10 -9.07 7.78
N SER A 707 -1.21 -8.35 7.08
CA SER A 707 -1.31 -8.21 5.63
C SER A 707 -0.99 -9.51 4.89
N LEU A 708 -0.03 -10.29 5.38
CA LEU A 708 0.25 -11.61 4.82
C LEU A 708 -0.94 -12.56 5.01
N TYR A 709 -1.60 -12.55 6.17
CA TYR A 709 -2.85 -13.28 6.41
C TYR A 709 -3.91 -12.90 5.38
N HIS A 710 -4.20 -11.61 5.22
CA HIS A 710 -5.19 -11.16 4.25
C HIS A 710 -4.85 -11.69 2.85
N TYR A 711 -3.58 -11.58 2.42
CA TYR A 711 -3.15 -12.05 1.11
C TYR A 711 -3.45 -13.54 0.97
N LEU A 712 -2.97 -14.37 1.89
CA LEU A 712 -3.18 -15.83 1.84
C LEU A 712 -4.66 -16.21 1.83
N HIS A 713 -5.47 -15.48 2.61
CA HIS A 713 -6.86 -15.80 2.80
C HIS A 713 -7.73 -15.52 1.57
N ARG A 714 -7.48 -14.41 0.86
CA ARG A 714 -8.38 -13.94 -0.21
C ARG A 714 -7.72 -13.71 -1.58
N VAL A 715 -6.42 -13.94 -1.76
CA VAL A 715 -5.78 -13.79 -3.08
C VAL A 715 -6.48 -14.67 -4.13
N SER A 716 -6.66 -14.12 -5.32
CA SER A 716 -7.28 -14.79 -6.45
C SER A 716 -6.58 -14.41 -7.74
N CYS A 717 -6.58 -15.32 -8.71
CA CYS A 717 -6.16 -15.03 -10.06
C CYS A 717 -7.26 -14.26 -10.80
N TYR A 718 -6.94 -13.11 -11.38
CA TYR A 718 -7.88 -12.33 -12.18
C TYR A 718 -7.40 -12.20 -13.62
N VAL A 719 -8.32 -12.42 -14.55
CA VAL A 719 -8.19 -12.06 -15.97
C VAL A 719 -9.28 -11.04 -16.26
N LEU A 720 -8.87 -9.78 -16.43
CA LEU A 720 -9.73 -8.60 -16.49
C LEU A 720 -9.68 -7.93 -17.87
N PRO A 721 -10.81 -7.43 -18.40
CA PRO A 721 -10.83 -6.69 -19.66
C PRO A 721 -10.28 -5.26 -19.48
N THR A 722 -9.54 -4.75 -20.47
CA THR A 722 -9.20 -3.31 -20.53
C THR A 722 -9.46 -2.72 -21.91
N ARG A 723 -9.75 -1.42 -21.95
CA ARG A 723 -10.02 -0.68 -23.21
C ARG A 723 -8.77 -0.47 -24.06
N SER A 724 -7.59 -0.41 -23.45
CA SER A 724 -6.30 -0.05 -24.08
C SER A 724 -5.37 -1.23 -24.34
N SER A 725 -5.41 -2.28 -23.51
CA SER A 725 -4.38 -3.34 -23.46
C SER A 725 -4.90 -4.74 -23.79
N GLY A 726 -6.18 -4.87 -24.18
CA GLY A 726 -6.84 -6.16 -24.44
C GLY A 726 -7.22 -6.90 -23.15
N THR A 727 -6.24 -7.29 -22.33
CA THR A 727 -6.45 -8.04 -21.08
C THR A 727 -5.38 -7.69 -20.06
N VAL A 728 -5.78 -7.47 -18.81
CA VAL A 728 -4.87 -7.28 -17.67
C VAL A 728 -5.04 -8.46 -16.72
N THR A 729 -3.92 -9.05 -16.28
CA THR A 729 -3.91 -10.20 -15.38
C THR A 729 -3.31 -9.86 -14.02
N PHE A 730 -3.79 -10.58 -13.01
CA PHE A 730 -3.20 -10.57 -11.67
C PHE A 730 -3.16 -11.99 -11.13
N GLY A 731 -2.04 -12.34 -10.48
CA GLY A 731 -1.83 -13.65 -9.88
C GLY A 731 -1.74 -14.81 -10.89
N CYS A 732 -1.85 -14.55 -12.20
CA CYS A 732 -1.80 -15.58 -13.24
C CYS A 732 -1.19 -15.09 -14.56
N HIS A 733 -0.66 -16.04 -15.33
CA HIS A 733 -0.43 -15.88 -16.76
C HIS A 733 -1.70 -16.26 -17.52
N PHE A 734 -1.97 -15.55 -18.60
CA PHE A 734 -3.09 -15.83 -19.50
C PHE A 734 -2.58 -15.90 -20.94
N SER A 735 -2.87 -17.00 -21.61
CA SER A 735 -2.51 -17.21 -23.01
C SER A 735 -3.65 -17.92 -23.75
N SER A 736 -3.65 -17.81 -25.08
CA SER A 736 -4.52 -18.60 -25.93
C SER A 736 -3.67 -19.45 -26.89
N GLU A 737 -4.11 -20.68 -27.09
CA GLU A 737 -3.62 -21.58 -28.13
C GLU A 737 -4.73 -21.72 -29.17
N SER A 738 -4.43 -21.39 -30.43
CA SER A 738 -5.37 -21.50 -31.53
C SER A 738 -4.88 -22.52 -32.56
N ASP A 739 -5.74 -23.46 -32.91
CA ASP A 739 -5.63 -24.32 -34.08
C ASP A 739 -6.75 -23.97 -35.07
N ALA A 740 -6.69 -24.46 -36.32
CA ALA A 740 -7.58 -24.09 -37.41
C ALA A 740 -9.09 -24.23 -37.10
N ASP A 741 -9.46 -25.08 -36.14
CA ASP A 741 -10.84 -25.39 -35.76
C ASP A 741 -11.18 -25.08 -34.27
N SER A 742 -10.23 -24.65 -33.43
CA SER A 742 -10.50 -24.37 -32.01
C SER A 742 -9.53 -23.38 -31.36
N GLU A 743 -10.09 -22.51 -30.51
CA GLU A 743 -9.35 -21.64 -29.59
C GLU A 743 -9.51 -22.17 -28.16
N GLU A 744 -8.38 -22.42 -27.49
CA GLU A 744 -8.28 -22.80 -26.09
C GLU A 744 -7.57 -21.71 -25.30
N PHE A 745 -8.12 -21.34 -24.16
CA PHE A 745 -7.53 -20.38 -23.24
C PHE A 745 -6.89 -21.10 -22.06
N ILE A 746 -5.75 -20.60 -21.61
CA ILE A 746 -4.95 -21.21 -20.54
C ILE A 746 -4.70 -20.15 -19.47
N VAL A 747 -5.03 -20.48 -18.23
CA VAL A 747 -4.73 -19.67 -17.05
C VAL A 747 -3.78 -20.45 -16.15
N THR A 748 -2.62 -19.87 -15.85
CA THR A 748 -1.59 -20.49 -14.99
C THR A 748 -1.34 -19.60 -13.77
N PRO A 749 -1.85 -19.98 -12.58
CA PRO A 749 -1.61 -19.24 -11.34
C PRO A 749 -0.13 -19.17 -10.93
N TRP A 750 0.31 -17.99 -10.51
CA TRP A 750 1.61 -17.72 -9.89
C TRP A 750 1.51 -16.99 -8.55
N ASP A 751 0.30 -16.69 -8.06
CA ASP A 751 0.04 -16.02 -6.77
C ASP A 751 0.50 -16.78 -5.51
N GLY A 752 1.04 -17.99 -5.67
CA GLY A 752 1.55 -18.80 -4.57
C GLY A 752 0.47 -19.54 -3.75
N VAL A 753 -0.82 -19.37 -4.03
CA VAL A 753 -1.95 -20.01 -3.32
C VAL A 753 -2.80 -20.87 -4.27
N GLY A 754 -3.23 -20.31 -5.41
CA GLY A 754 -3.94 -21.03 -6.48
C GLY A 754 -5.32 -21.57 -6.07
N ARG A 755 -6.08 -20.88 -5.23
CA ARG A 755 -7.41 -21.36 -4.76
C ARG A 755 -8.57 -20.93 -5.66
N ARG A 756 -8.47 -19.78 -6.32
CA ARG A 756 -9.55 -19.14 -7.07
C ARG A 756 -9.05 -18.50 -8.36
N ILE A 757 -9.73 -18.76 -9.46
CA ILE A 757 -9.51 -18.12 -10.76
C ILE A 757 -10.80 -17.44 -11.20
N VAL A 758 -10.70 -16.18 -11.59
CA VAL A 758 -11.79 -15.34 -12.08
C VAL A 758 -11.45 -14.80 -13.47
N VAL A 759 -12.16 -15.27 -14.48
CA VAL A 759 -12.07 -14.76 -15.86
C VAL A 759 -13.30 -13.91 -16.15
N ARG A 760 -13.20 -12.62 -15.83
CA ARG A 760 -14.37 -11.75 -15.69
C ARG A 760 -15.11 -11.52 -17.01
N GLN A 761 -14.38 -11.24 -18.09
CA GLN A 761 -14.97 -11.01 -19.43
C GLN A 761 -15.81 -12.19 -19.92
N LEU A 762 -15.50 -13.41 -19.46
CA LEU A 762 -16.20 -14.63 -19.86
C LEU A 762 -17.21 -15.12 -18.82
N GLY A 763 -17.34 -14.41 -17.69
CA GLY A 763 -18.20 -14.77 -16.57
C GLY A 763 -17.85 -16.13 -15.96
N LEU A 764 -16.57 -16.53 -16.06
CA LEU A 764 -16.08 -17.85 -15.68
C LEU A 764 -15.30 -17.76 -14.37
N GLU A 765 -15.57 -18.69 -13.46
CA GLU A 765 -14.92 -18.74 -12.16
C GLU A 765 -14.71 -20.19 -11.71
N VAL A 766 -13.55 -20.45 -11.15
CA VAL A 766 -13.16 -21.74 -10.58
C VAL A 766 -12.66 -21.53 -9.16
N THR A 767 -13.19 -22.30 -8.21
CA THR A 767 -12.69 -22.33 -6.84
C THR A 767 -12.42 -23.77 -6.40
N ALA A 768 -11.43 -23.95 -5.53
CA ALA A 768 -11.13 -25.21 -4.88
C ALA A 768 -11.14 -25.02 -3.36
N SER A 769 -11.83 -25.89 -2.62
CA SER A 769 -11.86 -25.83 -1.15
C SER A 769 -10.52 -26.18 -0.51
N PHE A 770 -9.68 -26.95 -1.21
CA PHE A 770 -8.30 -27.29 -0.85
C PHE A 770 -7.50 -27.65 -2.09
N GLY A 771 -6.17 -27.54 -2.01
CA GLY A 771 -5.24 -27.79 -3.12
C GLY A 771 -4.94 -26.54 -3.94
N LYS A 772 -3.84 -26.60 -4.69
CA LYS A 772 -3.33 -25.51 -5.52
C LYS A 772 -3.64 -25.77 -6.98
N ILE A 773 -4.46 -24.91 -7.59
CA ILE A 773 -4.70 -24.92 -9.03
C ILE A 773 -3.38 -24.53 -9.73
N LYS A 774 -2.89 -25.42 -10.60
CA LYS A 774 -1.67 -25.22 -11.39
C LYS A 774 -1.97 -24.71 -12.79
N GLU A 775 -3.07 -25.18 -13.35
CA GLU A 775 -3.47 -24.84 -14.71
C GLU A 775 -4.98 -24.99 -14.84
N PHE A 776 -5.61 -24.03 -15.51
CA PHE A 776 -7.00 -24.12 -15.92
C PHE A 776 -7.13 -23.79 -17.40
N ARG A 777 -7.69 -24.72 -18.16
CA ARG A 777 -7.92 -24.59 -19.60
C ARG A 777 -9.40 -24.60 -19.90
N PHE A 778 -9.84 -23.82 -20.89
CA PHE A 778 -11.21 -23.88 -21.39
C PHE A 778 -11.32 -23.45 -22.85
N ASP A 779 -12.27 -24.02 -23.58
CA ASP A 779 -12.50 -23.64 -24.98
C ASP A 779 -13.31 -22.35 -25.11
N GLY A 780 -13.17 -21.62 -26.22
CA GLY A 780 -13.88 -20.36 -26.42
C GLY A 780 -15.42 -20.44 -26.40
N ARG A 781 -15.98 -21.65 -26.51
CA ARG A 781 -17.43 -21.90 -26.35
C ARG A 781 -17.84 -22.23 -24.91
N LYS A 782 -16.88 -22.36 -23.99
CA LYS A 782 -17.06 -22.74 -22.59
C LYS A 782 -17.84 -24.06 -22.43
N ARG A 783 -17.65 -24.99 -23.38
CA ARG A 783 -18.26 -26.33 -23.37
C ARG A 783 -17.28 -27.40 -22.94
N ARG A 784 -15.99 -27.11 -22.97
CA ARG A 784 -14.93 -27.98 -22.46
C ARG A 784 -14.01 -27.17 -21.56
N ALA A 785 -13.60 -27.78 -20.46
CA ALA A 785 -12.60 -27.22 -19.56
C ALA A 785 -11.78 -28.34 -18.93
N SER A 786 -10.53 -28.05 -18.59
CA SER A 786 -9.69 -28.94 -17.79
C SER A 786 -8.99 -28.18 -16.68
N LEU A 787 -8.75 -28.84 -15.56
CA LEU A 787 -8.12 -28.27 -14.37
C LEU A 787 -7.05 -29.24 -13.87
N VAL A 788 -5.86 -28.71 -13.58
CA VAL A 788 -4.80 -29.43 -12.86
C VAL A 788 -4.68 -28.84 -11.47
N ILE A 789 -4.81 -29.68 -10.45
CA ILE A 789 -4.72 -29.28 -9.05
C ILE A 789 -3.71 -30.15 -8.29
N GLU A 790 -2.82 -29.50 -7.56
CA GLU A 790 -1.76 -30.09 -6.74
C GLU A 790 -2.22 -30.16 -5.27
N ASN A 791 -1.95 -31.27 -4.59
CA ASN A 791 -2.04 -31.37 -3.14
C ASN A 791 -0.67 -31.16 -2.50
N PRO A 792 -0.45 -30.03 -1.81
CA PRO A 792 0.84 -29.76 -1.18
C PRO A 792 1.10 -30.56 0.11
N SER A 793 0.08 -31.19 0.69
CA SER A 793 0.21 -31.92 1.96
C SER A 793 0.80 -33.32 1.77
N ASP A 794 1.28 -33.90 2.86
CA ASP A 794 1.80 -35.28 2.92
C ASP A 794 0.71 -36.35 3.10
N ARG A 795 -0.57 -35.99 2.93
CA ARG A 795 -1.72 -36.88 3.12
C ARG A 795 -2.71 -36.79 1.98
N ASP A 796 -3.48 -37.87 1.80
CA ASP A 796 -4.60 -37.86 0.87
C ASP A 796 -5.72 -36.98 1.42
N LEU A 797 -6.17 -36.00 0.63
CA LEU A 797 -7.20 -35.05 1.02
C LEU A 797 -8.32 -35.01 -0.03
N GLN A 798 -9.45 -34.43 0.35
CA GLN A 798 -10.57 -34.18 -0.55
C GLN A 798 -10.67 -32.68 -0.82
N SER A 799 -10.97 -32.33 -2.06
CA SER A 799 -11.29 -30.97 -2.46
C SER A 799 -12.65 -30.92 -3.12
N MET A 800 -13.43 -29.90 -2.81
CA MET A 800 -14.63 -29.54 -3.55
C MET A 800 -14.25 -28.47 -4.56
N VAL A 801 -14.23 -28.82 -5.84
CA VAL A 801 -14.01 -27.88 -6.94
C VAL A 801 -15.36 -27.35 -7.40
N LYS A 802 -15.52 -26.02 -7.42
CA LYS A 802 -16.73 -25.36 -7.93
C LYS A 802 -16.39 -24.59 -9.19
N VAL A 803 -17.08 -24.89 -10.29
CA VAL A 803 -16.90 -24.22 -11.59
C VAL A 803 -18.20 -23.52 -11.99
N ARG A 804 -18.15 -22.19 -12.13
CA ARG A 804 -19.28 -21.34 -12.54
C ARG A 804 -18.98 -20.72 -13.90
N GLY A 805 -20.02 -20.56 -14.73
CA GLY A 805 -19.93 -19.78 -15.98
C GLY A 805 -19.67 -20.57 -17.27
N LEU A 806 -19.58 -21.90 -17.17
CA LEU A 806 -19.60 -22.78 -18.35
C LEU A 806 -20.97 -22.72 -19.05
N TRP A 807 -20.99 -23.03 -20.35
CA TRP A 807 -22.18 -22.89 -21.20
C TRP A 807 -23.15 -24.08 -21.10
N GLY A 808 -23.61 -24.38 -19.89
CA GLY A 808 -24.60 -25.41 -19.59
C GLY A 808 -24.66 -25.74 -18.10
N THR A 809 -25.69 -26.48 -17.69
CA THR A 809 -25.92 -26.87 -16.28
C THR A 809 -25.66 -28.34 -16.03
N LYS A 810 -25.42 -29.12 -17.10
CA LYS A 810 -25.09 -30.54 -17.05
C LYS A 810 -23.74 -30.79 -17.70
N ALA A 811 -22.88 -31.51 -17.01
CA ALA A 811 -21.56 -31.86 -17.50
C ALA A 811 -21.21 -33.31 -17.21
N GLU A 812 -20.18 -33.79 -17.89
CA GLU A 812 -19.45 -35.00 -17.57
C GLU A 812 -18.09 -34.59 -16.99
N ALA A 813 -17.82 -34.98 -15.74
CA ALA A 813 -16.56 -34.77 -15.03
C ALA A 813 -15.81 -36.09 -14.92
N ASN A 814 -14.68 -36.24 -15.61
CA ASN A 814 -13.90 -37.48 -15.66
C ASN A 814 -14.75 -38.74 -15.94
N GLY A 815 -15.76 -38.64 -16.82
CA GLY A 815 -16.66 -39.76 -17.14
C GLY A 815 -17.94 -39.84 -16.29
N THR A 816 -18.07 -38.99 -15.26
CA THR A 816 -19.21 -39.01 -14.32
C THR A 816 -20.15 -37.85 -14.60
N ALA A 817 -21.45 -38.14 -14.77
CA ALA A 817 -22.45 -37.10 -14.97
C ALA A 817 -22.64 -36.26 -13.69
N ILE A 818 -22.59 -34.94 -13.84
CA ILE A 818 -22.83 -33.95 -12.80
C ILE A 818 -23.85 -32.92 -13.28
N GLU A 819 -24.63 -32.39 -12.34
CA GLU A 819 -25.66 -31.39 -12.61
C GLU A 819 -25.60 -30.32 -11.50
N ALA A 820 -25.71 -29.06 -11.90
CA ALA A 820 -25.77 -27.94 -10.96
C ALA A 820 -27.03 -28.05 -10.08
N GLN A 821 -26.88 -27.88 -8.77
CA GLN A 821 -28.02 -27.93 -7.85
C GLN A 821 -28.92 -26.69 -7.99
N PRO A 822 -30.24 -26.79 -7.74
CA PRO A 822 -31.10 -25.62 -7.61
C PRO A 822 -30.56 -24.65 -6.56
N GLY A 823 -30.31 -23.40 -6.93
CA GLY A 823 -29.73 -22.37 -6.05
C GLY A 823 -28.23 -22.15 -6.21
N ASP A 824 -27.50 -23.03 -6.89
CA ASP A 824 -26.05 -22.85 -7.15
C ASP A 824 -25.73 -21.87 -8.30
N HIS A 825 -26.74 -21.16 -8.81
CA HIS A 825 -26.61 -20.22 -9.93
C HIS A 825 -25.86 -20.80 -11.15
N GLY A 826 -26.07 -22.09 -11.42
CA GLY A 826 -25.45 -22.81 -12.53
C GLY A 826 -24.02 -23.29 -12.27
N ALA A 827 -23.50 -23.17 -11.05
CA ALA A 827 -22.19 -23.70 -10.68
C ALA A 827 -22.21 -25.24 -10.53
N LEU A 828 -21.17 -25.87 -11.05
CA LEU A 828 -20.92 -27.32 -10.94
C LEU A 828 -20.01 -27.58 -9.76
N SER A 829 -20.48 -28.34 -8.77
CA SER A 829 -19.72 -28.72 -7.56
C SER A 829 -19.22 -30.16 -7.69
N ILE A 830 -17.90 -30.36 -7.61
CA ILE A 830 -17.23 -31.59 -8.01
C ILE A 830 -16.30 -32.04 -6.88
N PRO A 831 -16.60 -33.16 -6.19
CA PRO A 831 -15.68 -33.73 -5.24
C PRO A 831 -14.49 -34.37 -5.97
N LEU A 832 -13.28 -34.06 -5.51
CA LEU A 832 -12.04 -34.53 -6.10
C LEU A 832 -11.12 -35.07 -5.01
N ALA A 833 -10.71 -36.33 -5.19
CA ALA A 833 -9.67 -36.92 -4.35
C ALA A 833 -8.30 -36.41 -4.80
N LEU A 834 -7.52 -35.90 -3.85
CA LEU A 834 -6.18 -35.41 -4.09
C LEU A 834 -5.15 -36.29 -3.35
N PRO A 835 -4.32 -37.06 -4.07
CA PRO A 835 -3.29 -37.89 -3.44
C PRO A 835 -2.22 -37.04 -2.77
N ALA A 836 -1.61 -37.55 -1.69
CA ALA A 836 -0.51 -36.90 -0.98
C ALA A 836 0.62 -36.49 -1.94
N LYS A 837 1.04 -35.21 -1.88
CA LYS A 837 2.11 -34.63 -2.73
C LYS A 837 1.94 -34.93 -4.23
N GLY A 838 0.70 -35.07 -4.69
CA GLY A 838 0.37 -35.45 -6.06
C GLY A 838 -0.55 -34.46 -6.76
N GLU A 839 -0.68 -34.63 -8.07
CA GLU A 839 -1.55 -33.84 -8.92
C GLU A 839 -2.74 -34.67 -9.39
N THR A 840 -3.91 -34.05 -9.43
CA THR A 840 -5.12 -34.63 -10.01
C THR A 840 -5.59 -33.75 -11.18
N ARG A 841 -5.92 -34.40 -12.30
CA ARG A 841 -6.53 -33.74 -13.46
C ARG A 841 -8.03 -33.96 -13.50
N LEU A 842 -8.77 -32.89 -13.71
CA LEU A 842 -10.21 -32.88 -13.87
C LEU A 842 -10.55 -32.41 -15.29
N GLU A 843 -11.23 -33.25 -16.05
CA GLU A 843 -11.77 -32.96 -17.38
C GLU A 843 -13.29 -32.73 -17.30
N LEU A 844 -13.75 -31.63 -17.88
CA LEU A 844 -15.15 -31.22 -17.90
C LEU A 844 -15.66 -31.07 -19.33
N ARG A 845 -16.79 -31.72 -19.61
CA ARG A 845 -17.50 -31.57 -20.88
C ARG A 845 -18.98 -31.31 -20.66
N ILE A 846 -19.49 -30.20 -21.18
CA ILE A 846 -20.91 -29.85 -21.09
C ILE A 846 -21.75 -30.75 -22.00
N THR A 847 -22.75 -31.41 -21.41
CA THR A 847 -23.63 -32.38 -22.07
C THR A 847 -25.06 -31.90 -22.24
N GLY A 848 -25.49 -30.85 -21.51
CA GLY A 848 -26.84 -30.29 -21.55
C GLY A 848 -26.86 -28.78 -21.43
#